data_AF-A0A7C1F7N8-F1
#
_entry.id   AF-A0A7C1F7N8-F1
#
_cell.length_a   1.000
_cell.length_b   1.000
_cell.length_c   1.000
_cell.angle_alpha   90.00
_cell.angle_beta   90.00
_cell.angle_gamma   90.00
#
_symmetry.space_group_name_H-M   'P 1'
#
loop_
_entity.id
_entity.type
_entity.pdbx_description
1 polymer ?
#
loop_
_entity_poly.entity_id
_entity_poly.type
_entity_poly.pdbx_seq_one_letter_code
_entity_poly.pdbx_strand_id
1 'polypeptide(L)'
;MEQGILIFATICGVAGILYGILTSLWVVKQEKGTPRMQEIAAAIQEGAKAFLNREYRTVALIGAVIFVLIGIFLGWLPAFGFLLGATGSATAGYVGMMITVRGNLRTSQAAYHSLKRALTLAFRGGSVAGLLVVGLALLSIAVYYSIAKAIDPKQAFYALIGLGFGCSLMSVFARIAGGIYTKAADVGADLVGKVEAGIPEDDPRNPAVIADQVGDNVGDCAGMAADLYETYIVTIVAAMLLGKTVFGEGSIWAFFPLLLGGVSILASILGTFFVRLGAKQYIMGALYKGLAASGILAAIAFYFVSVWFIWKFVPGSKEALAFTPWTVLLTAGVGLAATGLMMIITEYFTSKGFSPVKMIAKASTTGHGTNIIAGLSVSMRSTAPPAMVVVGAIIAAYALGGGFAHKPDVGLFAIGLAAASMLSLTGIIVAIDSYGPITDNAAGIAEMSGMDEKVRKDVLDPLDAVGNTTKAVTKGYAITSAGLCALVLFAEYSRAFEPFNIKLSFELVNPLVLAGLFIGGLLPFYYGSRLMLAVGKAAGGVVEEVRRQFREIVGIMEGKAKPQYGHCVDIVTKGAIKEMIIPSLLPVVSPLLVGFILGKEALGAMLIGVIITGLFLAIMMTSGGGAWDNAKKFIEEGMYGGKKSDAHKAAVTGDTVGDPYKDTAGPAMNPMIKVVNIVALLIVPLLV
;
A
#
# COMPACT_ATOMS: atom_id res chain seq x y z
N MET A 1 19.59 10.52 -26.57
CA MET A 1 18.18 10.96 -26.38
C MET A 1 17.63 10.43 -25.06
N GLU A 2 17.62 9.12 -24.86
CA GLU A 2 17.20 8.45 -23.60
C GLU A 2 17.91 8.97 -22.34
N GLN A 3 19.22 9.23 -22.43
CA GLN A 3 20.03 9.72 -21.31
C GLN A 3 19.50 11.03 -20.71
N GLY A 4 18.91 11.92 -21.52
CA GLY A 4 18.30 13.16 -21.01
C GLY A 4 17.06 12.90 -20.15
N ILE A 5 16.25 11.91 -20.51
CA ILE A 5 15.07 11.49 -19.74
C ILE A 5 15.50 10.82 -18.43
N LEU A 6 16.52 9.96 -18.48
CA LEU A 6 17.07 9.30 -17.29
C LEU A 6 17.68 10.31 -16.31
N ILE A 7 18.42 11.31 -16.80
CA ILE A 7 18.96 12.41 -15.97
C ILE A 7 17.80 13.21 -15.36
N PHE A 8 16.78 13.57 -16.14
CA PHE A 8 15.61 14.28 -15.62
C PHE A 8 14.91 13.48 -14.51
N ALA A 9 14.63 12.20 -14.75
CA ALA A 9 14.03 11.31 -13.76
C ALA A 9 14.89 11.20 -12.49
N THR A 10 16.21 11.12 -12.65
CA THR A 10 17.17 11.13 -11.53
C THR A 10 17.08 12.42 -10.72
N ILE A 11 17.09 13.58 -11.38
CA ILE A 11 16.99 14.89 -10.73
C ILE A 11 15.65 15.03 -9.98
N CYS A 12 14.53 14.62 -10.59
CA CYS A 12 13.23 14.62 -9.94
C CYS A 12 13.18 13.67 -8.73
N GLY A 13 13.76 12.47 -8.85
CA GLY A 13 13.89 11.53 -7.75
C GLY A 13 14.68 12.12 -6.58
N VAL A 14 15.83 12.73 -6.87
CA VAL A 14 16.64 13.46 -5.88
C VAL A 14 15.87 14.62 -5.27
N ALA A 15 15.11 15.39 -6.05
CA ALA A 15 14.29 16.49 -5.53
C ALA A 15 13.23 16.00 -4.53
N GLY A 16 12.57 14.87 -4.81
CA GLY A 16 11.64 14.22 -3.88
C GLY A 16 12.31 13.81 -2.57
N ILE A 17 13.50 13.19 -2.66
CA ILE A 17 14.28 12.78 -1.49
C ILE A 17 14.74 14.00 -0.67
N LEU A 18 15.28 15.03 -1.33
CA LEU A 18 15.72 16.26 -0.69
C LEU A 18 14.57 16.96 0.03
N TYR A 19 13.40 17.06 -0.61
CA TYR A 19 12.21 17.62 0.04
C TYR A 19 11.84 16.81 1.30
N GLY A 20 11.85 15.47 1.21
CA GLY A 20 11.61 14.58 2.35
C GLY A 20 12.61 14.81 3.49
N ILE A 21 13.90 14.95 3.19
CA ILE A 21 14.94 15.24 4.18
C ILE A 21 14.71 16.62 4.83
N LEU A 22 14.49 17.67 4.05
CA LEU A 22 14.26 19.02 4.55
C LEU A 22 13.01 19.09 5.45
N THR A 23 11.93 18.42 5.04
CA THR A 23 10.69 18.35 5.81
C THR A 23 10.89 17.52 7.09
N SER A 24 11.64 16.43 7.03
CA SER A 24 12.02 15.63 8.21
C SER A 24 12.81 16.46 9.23
N LEU A 25 13.80 17.24 8.78
CA LEU A 25 14.54 18.15 9.65
C LEU A 25 13.63 19.20 10.31
N TRP A 26 12.62 19.70 9.58
CA TRP A 26 11.63 20.62 10.14
C TRP A 26 10.75 19.95 11.20
N VAL A 27 10.26 18.72 10.95
CA VAL A 27 9.45 17.94 11.91
C VAL A 27 10.28 17.69 13.16
N VAL A 28 11.51 17.19 13.04
CA VAL A 28 12.36 16.84 14.20
C VAL A 28 12.68 18.05 15.08
N LYS A 29 12.70 19.27 14.53
CA LYS A 29 12.91 20.52 15.29
C LYS A 29 11.69 20.96 16.12
N GLN A 30 10.50 20.38 15.91
CA GLN A 30 9.33 20.73 16.72
C GLN A 30 9.43 20.16 18.14
N GLU A 31 8.70 20.79 19.07
CA GLU A 31 8.68 20.48 20.50
C GLU A 31 8.28 19.03 20.79
N LYS A 32 8.95 18.41 21.77
CA LYS A 32 8.81 16.99 22.12
C LYS A 32 7.77 16.72 23.23
N GLY A 33 7.04 17.74 23.69
CA GLY A 33 6.07 17.61 24.77
C GLY A 33 6.67 17.23 26.12
N THR A 34 5.82 16.71 27.02
CA THR A 34 6.18 16.44 28.42
C THR A 34 7.16 15.25 28.56
N PRO A 35 7.90 15.13 29.69
CA PRO A 35 8.76 13.98 29.93
C PRO A 35 8.04 12.63 29.84
N ARG A 36 6.77 12.58 30.25
CA ARG A 36 5.95 11.36 30.17
C ARG A 36 5.66 10.97 28.72
N MET A 37 5.29 11.93 27.87
CA MET A 37 5.09 11.68 26.44
C MET A 37 6.39 11.19 25.78
N GLN A 38 7.54 11.74 26.18
CA GLN A 38 8.85 11.33 25.68
C GLN A 38 9.21 9.89 26.08
N GLU A 39 8.90 9.46 27.31
CA GLU A 39 9.10 8.08 27.78
C GLU A 39 8.28 7.09 26.94
N ILE A 40 6.99 7.40 26.70
CA ILE A 40 6.09 6.55 25.91
C ILE A 40 6.55 6.46 24.46
N ALA A 41 6.86 7.60 23.84
CA ALA A 41 7.35 7.65 22.47
C ALA A 41 8.69 6.90 22.30
N ALA A 42 9.55 6.93 23.32
CA ALA A 42 10.79 6.16 23.31
C ALA A 42 10.54 4.65 23.32
N ALA A 43 9.57 4.18 24.11
CA ALA A 43 9.17 2.77 24.15
C ALA A 43 8.59 2.30 22.80
N ILE A 44 7.72 3.10 22.19
CA ILE A 44 7.20 2.82 20.83
C ILE A 44 8.34 2.77 19.82
N GLN A 45 9.29 3.72 19.89
CA GLN A 45 10.44 3.75 18.98
C GLN A 45 11.36 2.54 19.13
N GLU A 46 11.60 2.11 20.36
CA GLU A 46 12.42 0.92 20.62
C GLU A 46 11.75 -0.34 20.08
N GLY A 47 10.46 -0.52 20.36
CA GLY A 47 9.68 -1.66 19.85
C GLY A 47 9.63 -1.72 18.32
N ALA A 48 9.35 -0.59 17.67
CA ALA A 48 9.28 -0.52 16.20
C ALA A 48 10.62 -0.83 15.53
N LYS A 49 11.73 -0.33 16.09
CA LYS A 49 13.08 -0.66 15.60
C LYS A 49 13.42 -2.13 15.83
N ALA A 50 13.12 -2.66 17.02
CA ALA A 50 13.42 -4.03 17.36
C ALA A 50 12.69 -5.01 16.44
N PHE A 51 11.40 -4.77 16.18
CA PHE A 51 10.61 -5.55 15.23
C PHE A 51 11.20 -5.49 13.82
N LEU A 52 11.36 -4.30 13.23
CA LEU A 52 11.84 -4.16 11.85
C LEU A 52 13.24 -4.73 11.66
N ASN A 53 14.15 -4.55 12.62
CA ASN A 53 15.49 -5.14 12.54
C ASN A 53 15.43 -6.68 12.51
N ARG A 54 14.53 -7.28 13.29
CA ARG A 54 14.38 -8.74 13.34
C ARG A 54 13.70 -9.29 12.09
N GLU A 55 12.66 -8.60 11.63
CA GLU A 55 11.99 -8.89 10.37
C GLU A 55 12.99 -8.81 9.21
N TYR A 56 13.67 -7.69 9.05
CA TYR A 56 14.58 -7.45 7.93
C TYR A 56 15.76 -8.40 7.94
N ARG A 57 16.27 -8.79 9.11
CA ARG A 57 17.31 -9.84 9.20
C ARG A 57 16.79 -11.18 8.68
N THR A 58 15.55 -11.52 8.98
CA THR A 58 14.91 -12.77 8.50
C THR A 58 14.71 -12.71 6.99
N VAL A 59 14.17 -11.60 6.48
CA VAL A 59 13.96 -11.39 5.04
C VAL A 59 15.29 -11.35 4.29
N ALA A 60 16.35 -10.74 4.84
CA ALA A 60 17.67 -10.70 4.24
C ALA A 60 18.29 -12.09 4.09
N LEU A 61 18.06 -13.01 5.02
CA LEU A 61 18.53 -14.40 4.89
C LEU A 61 17.84 -15.12 3.73
N ILE A 62 16.51 -14.98 3.62
CA ILE A 62 15.73 -15.57 2.51
C ILE A 62 16.14 -14.90 1.18
N GLY A 63 16.25 -13.58 1.18
CA GLY A 63 16.68 -12.78 0.04
C GLY A 63 18.09 -13.12 -0.43
N ALA A 64 19.02 -13.45 0.47
CA ALA A 64 20.37 -13.86 0.09
C ALA A 64 20.36 -15.18 -0.71
N VAL A 65 19.53 -16.16 -0.30
CA VAL A 65 19.36 -17.40 -1.04
C VAL A 65 18.78 -17.12 -2.42
N ILE A 66 17.71 -16.33 -2.50
CA ILE A 66 17.08 -15.96 -3.77
C ILE A 66 18.05 -15.19 -4.67
N PHE A 67 18.82 -14.26 -4.12
CA PHE A 67 19.85 -13.50 -4.85
C PHE A 67 20.86 -14.42 -5.53
N VAL A 68 21.38 -15.41 -4.80
CA VAL A 68 22.31 -16.40 -5.36
C VAL A 68 21.65 -17.24 -6.45
N LEU A 69 20.41 -17.69 -6.23
CA LEU A 69 19.66 -18.46 -7.23
C LEU A 69 19.43 -17.65 -8.51
N ILE A 70 19.01 -16.39 -8.42
CA ILE A 70 18.89 -15.51 -9.59
C ILE A 70 20.25 -15.35 -10.27
N GLY A 71 21.33 -15.12 -9.51
CA GLY A 71 22.67 -14.96 -10.05
C GLY A 71 23.14 -16.16 -10.88
N ILE A 72 22.88 -17.37 -10.39
CA ILE A 72 23.27 -18.63 -11.03
C ILE A 72 22.39 -18.95 -12.25
N PHE A 73 21.08 -18.86 -12.11
CA PHE A 73 20.14 -19.36 -13.13
C PHE A 73 19.71 -18.30 -14.15
N LEU A 74 19.72 -17.02 -13.77
CA LEU A 74 19.16 -15.91 -14.58
C LEU A 74 20.19 -14.81 -14.87
N GLY A 75 21.34 -14.83 -14.19
CA GLY A 75 22.43 -13.90 -14.38
C GLY A 75 22.57 -12.86 -13.25
N TRP A 76 23.77 -12.30 -13.13
CA TRP A 76 24.11 -11.39 -12.03
C TRP A 76 23.46 -10.01 -12.15
N LEU A 77 23.14 -9.56 -13.37
CA LEU A 77 22.47 -8.27 -13.56
C LEU A 77 21.09 -8.26 -12.89
N PRO A 78 20.11 -9.13 -13.26
CA PRO A 78 18.84 -9.19 -12.55
C PRO A 78 18.98 -9.53 -11.05
N ALA A 79 20.02 -10.26 -10.63
CA ALA A 79 20.29 -10.50 -9.20
C ALA A 79 20.63 -9.19 -8.45
N PHE A 80 21.51 -8.34 -9.00
CA PHE A 80 21.79 -7.03 -8.41
C PHE A 80 20.58 -6.10 -8.45
N GLY A 81 19.74 -6.22 -9.49
CA GLY A 81 18.44 -5.55 -9.55
C GLY A 81 17.58 -5.95 -8.36
N PHE A 82 17.42 -7.26 -8.14
CA PHE A 82 16.70 -7.80 -6.99
C PHE A 82 17.23 -7.28 -5.65
N LEU A 83 18.56 -7.28 -5.46
CA LEU A 83 19.15 -6.75 -4.23
C LEU A 83 18.84 -5.26 -4.03
N LEU A 84 18.98 -4.45 -5.09
CA LEU A 84 18.68 -3.02 -5.03
C LEU A 84 17.19 -2.76 -4.77
N GLY A 85 16.30 -3.54 -5.38
CA GLY A 85 14.86 -3.40 -5.19
C GLY A 85 14.42 -3.76 -3.78
N ALA A 86 14.96 -4.85 -3.24
CA ALA A 86 14.68 -5.27 -1.87
C ALA A 86 15.20 -4.24 -0.85
N THR A 87 16.43 -3.77 -1.01
CA THR A 87 17.03 -2.77 -0.11
C THR A 87 16.36 -1.40 -0.23
N GLY A 88 15.97 -0.99 -1.43
CA GLY A 88 15.21 0.26 -1.65
C GLY A 88 13.83 0.23 -0.99
N SER A 89 13.10 -0.88 -1.13
CA SER A 89 11.81 -1.10 -0.46
C SER A 89 11.96 -1.12 1.06
N ALA A 90 12.95 -1.84 1.57
CA ALA A 90 13.28 -1.89 3.00
C ALA A 90 13.63 -0.49 3.55
N THR A 91 14.40 0.29 2.79
CA THR A 91 14.77 1.67 3.16
C THR A 91 13.56 2.59 3.20
N ALA A 92 12.67 2.49 2.21
CA ALA A 92 11.42 3.28 2.18
C ALA A 92 10.57 2.99 3.43
N GLY A 93 10.38 1.71 3.78
CA GLY A 93 9.65 1.30 4.98
C GLY A 93 10.31 1.79 6.28
N TYR A 94 11.62 1.60 6.42
CA TYR A 94 12.33 1.94 7.66
C TYR A 94 12.42 3.45 7.90
N VAL A 95 12.71 4.23 6.86
CA VAL A 95 12.77 5.69 6.97
C VAL A 95 11.37 6.27 7.21
N GLY A 96 10.34 5.73 6.53
CA GLY A 96 8.93 6.07 6.75
C GLY A 96 8.53 5.88 8.22
N MET A 97 8.78 4.69 8.78
CA MET A 97 8.53 4.40 10.19
C MET A 97 9.25 5.38 11.12
N MET A 98 10.54 5.63 10.87
CA MET A 98 11.35 6.48 11.75
C MET A 98 10.88 7.92 11.80
N ILE A 99 10.29 8.44 10.71
CA ILE A 99 9.70 9.78 10.73
C ILE A 99 8.32 9.77 11.39
N THR A 100 7.51 8.74 11.18
CA THR A 100 6.20 8.56 11.81
C THR A 100 6.31 8.54 13.33
N VAL A 101 7.22 7.74 13.88
CA VAL A 101 7.48 7.68 15.33
C VAL A 101 8.08 8.97 15.89
N ARG A 102 8.71 9.81 15.05
CA ARG A 102 9.15 11.14 15.49
C ARG A 102 8.03 12.18 15.37
N GLY A 103 7.13 11.99 14.41
CA GLY A 103 5.98 12.82 14.13
C GLY A 103 4.90 12.69 15.21
N ASN A 104 4.57 11.47 15.64
CA ASN A 104 3.47 11.20 16.57
C ASN A 104 3.55 12.01 17.88
N LEU A 105 4.71 11.99 18.55
CA LEU A 105 4.98 12.73 19.79
C LEU A 105 4.77 14.23 19.60
N ARG A 106 5.24 14.75 18.48
CA ARG A 106 5.21 16.18 18.16
C ARG A 106 3.83 16.62 17.71
N THR A 107 3.07 15.73 17.07
CA THR A 107 1.66 15.94 16.73
C THR A 107 0.84 16.02 18.01
N SER A 108 1.09 15.11 18.96
CA SER A 108 0.46 15.12 20.28
C SER A 108 0.76 16.43 21.03
N GLN A 109 2.03 16.89 21.03
CA GLN A 109 2.37 18.20 21.62
C GLN A 109 1.73 19.38 20.87
N ALA A 110 1.64 19.32 19.53
CA ALA A 110 1.01 20.38 18.74
C ALA A 110 -0.50 20.50 18.98
N ALA A 111 -1.16 19.43 19.46
CA ALA A 111 -2.58 19.41 19.76
C ALA A 111 -2.97 20.38 20.90
N TYR A 112 -2.07 20.62 21.87
CA TYR A 112 -2.28 21.63 22.92
C TYR A 112 -2.50 23.04 22.37
N HIS A 113 -1.99 23.34 21.17
CA HIS A 113 -2.10 24.67 20.58
C HIS A 113 -3.32 24.81 19.68
N SER A 114 -3.50 23.93 18.69
CA SER A 114 -4.65 23.96 17.79
C SER A 114 -4.71 22.75 16.86
N LEU A 115 -5.91 22.43 16.40
CA LEU A 115 -6.16 21.49 15.32
C LEU A 115 -5.33 21.76 14.08
N LYS A 116 -5.17 23.04 13.71
CA LYS A 116 -4.39 23.43 12.54
C LYS A 116 -2.91 23.09 12.67
N ARG A 117 -2.32 23.30 13.84
CA ARG A 117 -0.91 23.01 14.08
C ARG A 117 -0.66 21.51 14.12
N ALA A 118 -1.53 20.75 14.78
CA ALA A 118 -1.49 19.29 14.82
C ALA A 118 -1.62 18.68 13.41
N LEU A 119 -2.64 19.08 12.63
CA LEU A 119 -2.79 18.63 11.24
C LEU A 119 -1.57 18.93 10.38
N THR A 120 -1.05 20.16 10.46
CA THR A 120 0.10 20.57 9.64
C THR A 120 1.33 19.73 9.97
N LEU A 121 1.54 19.41 11.24
CA LEU A 121 2.67 18.61 11.68
C LEU A 121 2.51 17.15 11.26
N ALA A 122 1.34 16.55 11.50
CA ALA A 122 1.04 15.18 11.10
C ALA A 122 1.16 15.00 9.59
N PHE A 123 0.56 15.89 8.80
CA PHE A 123 0.62 15.82 7.33
C PHE A 123 2.03 16.03 6.79
N ARG A 124 2.82 16.94 7.38
CA ARG A 124 4.24 17.09 7.00
C ARG A 124 5.08 15.88 7.39
N GLY A 125 4.76 15.22 8.50
CA GLY A 125 5.36 13.93 8.84
C GLY A 125 5.05 12.88 7.78
N GLY A 126 3.79 12.78 7.35
CA GLY A 126 3.37 11.86 6.29
C GLY A 126 3.99 12.19 4.92
N SER A 127 4.12 13.48 4.56
CA SER A 127 4.70 13.88 3.27
C SER A 127 6.17 13.52 3.11
N VAL A 128 6.90 13.36 4.22
CA VAL A 128 8.26 12.81 4.21
C VAL A 128 8.25 11.38 3.66
N ALA A 129 7.39 10.51 4.21
CA ALA A 129 7.28 9.13 3.74
C ALA A 129 6.87 9.08 2.27
N GLY A 130 5.85 9.83 1.88
CA GLY A 130 5.34 9.80 0.51
C GLY A 130 6.32 10.25 -0.56
N LEU A 131 7.01 11.37 -0.35
CA LEU A 131 7.97 11.88 -1.33
C LEU A 131 9.31 11.14 -1.31
N LEU A 132 9.70 10.54 -0.19
CA LEU A 132 10.82 9.60 -0.16
C LEU A 132 10.51 8.32 -0.92
N VAL A 133 9.32 7.75 -0.76
CA VAL A 133 8.89 6.53 -1.47
C VAL A 133 8.99 6.72 -2.98
N VAL A 134 8.33 7.73 -3.55
CA VAL A 134 8.36 7.96 -5.00
C VAL A 134 9.72 8.45 -5.50
N GLY A 135 10.43 9.24 -4.68
CA GLY A 135 11.76 9.74 -5.00
C GLY A 135 12.79 8.63 -5.10
N LEU A 136 12.82 7.73 -4.10
CA LEU A 136 13.67 6.55 -4.10
C LEU A 136 13.29 5.59 -5.23
N ALA A 137 11.99 5.38 -5.48
CA ALA A 137 11.53 4.48 -6.54
C ALA A 137 12.00 4.94 -7.92
N LEU A 138 11.71 6.20 -8.27
CA LEU A 138 12.11 6.75 -9.57
C LEU A 138 13.64 6.82 -9.73
N LEU A 139 14.36 7.18 -8.65
CA LEU A 139 15.82 7.17 -8.64
C LEU A 139 16.37 5.76 -8.87
N SER A 140 15.80 4.75 -8.21
CA SER A 140 16.21 3.35 -8.34
C SER A 140 16.07 2.88 -9.78
N ILE A 141 14.94 3.15 -10.43
CA ILE A 141 14.72 2.77 -11.84
C ILE A 141 15.74 3.48 -12.75
N ALA A 142 15.85 4.81 -12.66
CA ALA A 142 16.65 5.60 -13.58
C ALA A 142 18.16 5.32 -13.47
N VAL A 143 18.68 5.26 -12.24
CA VAL A 143 20.11 5.00 -11.98
C VAL A 143 20.45 3.56 -12.32
N TYR A 144 19.63 2.61 -11.87
CA TYR A 144 19.93 1.21 -12.08
C TYR A 144 19.83 0.81 -13.55
N TYR A 145 18.83 1.29 -14.28
CA TYR A 145 18.76 1.11 -15.72
C TYR A 145 20.00 1.67 -16.43
N SER A 146 20.46 2.86 -16.03
CA SER A 146 21.65 3.49 -16.63
C SER A 146 22.91 2.65 -16.42
N ILE A 147 23.08 2.09 -15.21
CA ILE A 147 24.21 1.19 -14.90
C ILE A 147 24.09 -0.12 -15.67
N ALA A 148 22.91 -0.76 -15.63
CA ALA A 148 22.65 -2.02 -16.31
C ALA A 148 22.88 -1.89 -17.82
N LYS A 149 22.42 -0.80 -18.45
CA LYS A 149 22.66 -0.50 -19.86
C LYS A 149 24.13 -0.29 -20.18
N ALA A 150 24.90 0.32 -19.29
CA ALA A 150 26.34 0.50 -19.48
C ALA A 150 27.11 -0.83 -19.42
N ILE A 151 26.63 -1.80 -18.64
CA ILE A 151 27.23 -3.13 -18.51
C ILE A 151 26.79 -4.05 -19.66
N ASP A 152 25.49 -4.21 -19.86
CA ASP A 152 24.88 -5.02 -20.92
C ASP A 152 23.56 -4.38 -21.38
N PRO A 153 23.56 -3.69 -22.54
CA PRO A 153 22.36 -3.08 -23.11
C PRO A 153 21.20 -4.05 -23.34
N LYS A 154 21.47 -5.33 -23.65
CA LYS A 154 20.42 -6.32 -23.95
C LYS A 154 19.70 -6.77 -22.68
N GLN A 155 20.42 -6.86 -21.57
CA GLN A 155 19.87 -7.27 -20.28
C GLN A 155 19.32 -6.11 -19.45
N ALA A 156 19.49 -4.85 -19.86
CA ALA A 156 19.09 -3.69 -19.06
C ALA A 156 17.62 -3.71 -18.61
N PHE A 157 16.69 -4.07 -19.50
CA PHE A 157 15.27 -4.22 -19.17
C PHE A 157 14.98 -5.45 -18.32
N TYR A 158 15.67 -6.57 -18.58
CA TYR A 158 15.54 -7.78 -17.78
C TYR A 158 16.04 -7.56 -16.34
N ALA A 159 17.08 -6.73 -16.17
CA ALA A 159 17.56 -6.30 -14.87
C ALA A 159 16.50 -5.52 -14.08
N LEU A 160 15.65 -4.72 -14.74
CA LEU A 160 14.52 -4.04 -14.11
C LEU A 160 13.41 -5.00 -13.64
N ILE A 161 13.25 -6.15 -14.28
CA ILE A 161 12.35 -7.22 -13.79
C ILE A 161 12.90 -7.77 -12.47
N GLY A 162 14.21 -7.97 -12.38
CA GLY A 162 14.90 -8.30 -11.13
C GLY A 162 14.66 -7.24 -10.05
N LEU A 163 14.81 -5.96 -10.38
CA LEU A 163 14.49 -4.83 -9.49
C LEU A 163 13.05 -4.91 -8.95
N GLY A 164 12.08 -5.13 -9.84
CA GLY A 164 10.68 -5.36 -9.48
C GLY A 164 10.51 -6.53 -8.52
N PHE A 165 11.15 -7.68 -8.81
CA PHE A 165 11.02 -8.86 -7.95
C PHE A 165 11.56 -8.61 -6.54
N GLY A 166 12.69 -7.91 -6.42
CA GLY A 166 13.28 -7.56 -5.14
C GLY A 166 12.36 -6.70 -4.27
N CYS A 167 11.76 -5.66 -4.85
CA CYS A 167 10.86 -4.79 -4.11
C CYS A 167 9.55 -5.51 -3.75
N SER A 168 9.03 -6.39 -4.62
CA SER A 168 7.82 -7.18 -4.35
C SER A 168 8.02 -8.21 -3.27
N LEU A 169 9.17 -8.88 -3.23
CA LEU A 169 9.50 -9.80 -2.14
C LEU A 169 9.48 -9.06 -0.79
N MET A 170 10.23 -7.94 -0.69
CA MET A 170 10.28 -7.15 0.55
C MET A 170 8.89 -6.61 0.96
N SER A 171 8.10 -6.14 -0.01
CA SER A 171 6.72 -5.68 0.21
C SER A 171 5.80 -6.76 0.78
N VAL A 172 5.85 -7.99 0.21
CA VAL A 172 5.06 -9.13 0.71
C VAL A 172 5.39 -9.39 2.19
N PHE A 173 6.67 -9.49 2.54
CA PHE A 173 7.07 -9.73 3.92
C PHE A 173 6.65 -8.58 4.84
N ALA A 174 6.94 -7.32 4.47
CA ALA A 174 6.59 -6.14 5.26
C ALA A 174 5.08 -6.05 5.55
N ARG A 175 4.25 -6.34 4.56
CA ARG A 175 2.78 -6.33 4.71
C ARG A 175 2.27 -7.45 5.60
N ILE A 176 2.77 -8.66 5.40
CA ILE A 176 2.30 -9.82 6.17
C ILE A 176 2.80 -9.73 7.61
N ALA A 177 4.10 -9.51 7.82
CA ALA A 177 4.71 -9.47 9.14
C ALA A 177 4.16 -8.30 9.95
N GLY A 178 4.19 -7.10 9.36
CA GLY A 178 3.65 -5.90 9.97
C GLY A 178 2.17 -6.05 10.28
N GLY A 179 1.36 -6.53 9.31
CA GLY A 179 -0.07 -6.77 9.48
C GLY A 179 -0.41 -7.75 10.59
N ILE A 180 0.27 -8.92 10.63
CA ILE A 180 0.08 -9.90 11.71
C ILE A 180 0.46 -9.29 13.06
N TYR A 181 1.57 -8.56 13.11
CA TYR A 181 2.02 -7.92 14.33
C TYR A 181 1.00 -6.90 14.85
N THR A 182 0.58 -5.93 14.02
CA THR A 182 -0.36 -4.87 14.45
C THR A 182 -1.67 -5.48 14.88
N LYS A 183 -2.29 -6.35 14.07
CA LYS A 183 -3.62 -6.86 14.38
C LYS A 183 -3.65 -7.88 15.50
N ALA A 184 -2.55 -8.61 15.73
CA ALA A 184 -2.45 -9.45 16.91
C ALA A 184 -2.38 -8.63 18.20
N ALA A 185 -1.68 -7.49 18.17
CA ALA A 185 -1.57 -6.59 19.30
C ALA A 185 -2.90 -5.85 19.55
N ASP A 186 -3.48 -5.28 18.50
CA ASP A 186 -4.75 -4.54 18.50
C ASP A 186 -5.90 -5.41 19.03
N VAL A 187 -6.16 -6.57 18.41
CA VAL A 187 -7.22 -7.51 18.87
C VAL A 187 -6.98 -7.96 20.31
N GLY A 188 -5.72 -8.21 20.70
CA GLY A 188 -5.38 -8.59 22.07
C GLY A 188 -5.62 -7.48 23.09
N ALA A 189 -5.23 -6.25 22.75
CA ALA A 189 -5.41 -5.06 23.57
C ALA A 189 -6.90 -4.73 23.75
N ASP A 190 -7.64 -4.73 22.64
CA ASP A 190 -9.04 -4.34 22.60
C ASP A 190 -9.97 -5.35 23.26
N LEU A 191 -9.77 -6.64 22.99
CA LEU A 191 -10.65 -7.68 23.53
C LEU A 191 -10.55 -7.73 25.06
N VAL A 192 -9.33 -7.77 25.60
CA VAL A 192 -9.15 -7.85 27.06
C VAL A 192 -9.36 -6.49 27.73
N GLY A 193 -8.91 -5.39 27.11
CA GLY A 193 -9.07 -4.05 27.65
C GLY A 193 -10.52 -3.55 27.62
N LYS A 194 -11.09 -3.43 26.41
CA LYS A 194 -12.42 -2.80 26.23
C LYS A 194 -13.57 -3.74 26.60
N VAL A 195 -13.50 -5.02 26.20
CA VAL A 195 -14.63 -5.96 26.36
C VAL A 195 -14.63 -6.64 27.72
N GLU A 196 -13.48 -7.15 28.17
CA GLU A 196 -13.39 -7.90 29.44
C GLU A 196 -13.21 -6.97 30.65
N ALA A 197 -12.21 -6.08 30.61
CA ALA A 197 -11.86 -5.22 31.74
C ALA A 197 -12.65 -3.90 31.79
N GLY A 198 -13.21 -3.46 30.66
CA GLY A 198 -13.97 -2.21 30.55
C GLY A 198 -13.16 -0.93 30.74
N ILE A 199 -11.84 -1.00 30.49
CA ILE A 199 -10.92 0.17 30.53
C ILE A 199 -10.93 0.92 29.18
N PRO A 200 -10.52 2.20 29.16
CA PRO A 200 -10.38 2.97 27.92
C PRO A 200 -9.47 2.33 26.86
N GLU A 201 -9.67 2.73 25.61
CA GLU A 201 -8.73 2.51 24.51
C GLU A 201 -7.42 3.22 24.80
N ASP A 202 -6.29 2.57 24.49
CA ASP A 202 -4.93 3.04 24.78
C ASP A 202 -4.58 3.27 26.26
N ASP A 203 -5.32 2.65 27.18
CA ASP A 203 -5.06 2.82 28.60
C ASP A 203 -3.66 2.29 28.98
N PRO A 204 -2.85 3.07 29.71
CA PRO A 204 -1.49 2.68 30.07
C PRO A 204 -1.42 1.44 30.99
N ARG A 205 -2.52 1.02 31.60
CA ARG A 205 -2.62 -0.23 32.37
C ARG A 205 -2.61 -1.46 31.47
N ASN A 206 -2.98 -1.34 30.20
CA ASN A 206 -3.01 -2.46 29.28
C ASN A 206 -1.59 -2.80 28.78
N PRO A 207 -1.04 -4.00 29.06
CA PRO A 207 0.31 -4.37 28.62
C PRO A 207 0.46 -4.49 27.10
N ALA A 208 -0.63 -4.60 26.34
CA ALA A 208 -0.58 -4.71 24.89
C ALA A 208 -0.52 -3.34 24.17
N VAL A 209 -0.81 -2.21 24.85
CA VAL A 209 -0.92 -0.90 24.20
C VAL A 209 0.36 -0.46 23.48
N ILE A 210 1.54 -0.74 24.05
CA ILE A 210 2.81 -0.40 23.36
C ILE A 210 2.99 -1.27 22.12
N ALA A 211 2.57 -2.55 22.16
CA ALA A 211 2.65 -3.41 21.00
C ALA A 211 1.70 -2.95 19.89
N ASP A 212 0.50 -2.48 20.25
CA ASP A 212 -0.49 -1.94 19.33
C ASP A 212 0.04 -0.69 18.61
N GLN A 213 0.52 0.28 19.40
CA GLN A 213 1.11 1.53 18.92
C GLN A 213 2.38 1.30 18.06
N VAL A 214 3.20 0.30 18.41
CA VAL A 214 4.30 -0.17 17.55
C VAL A 214 3.76 -0.72 16.23
N GLY A 215 2.64 -1.45 16.30
CA GLY A 215 1.94 -2.03 15.16
C GLY A 215 1.61 -1.03 14.07
N ASP A 216 1.02 0.11 14.40
CA ASP A 216 0.68 1.15 13.41
C ASP A 216 1.91 1.64 12.64
N ASN A 217 3.06 1.67 13.31
CA ASN A 217 4.31 2.12 12.70
C ASN A 217 4.92 1.06 11.76
N VAL A 218 4.86 -0.22 12.15
CA VAL A 218 5.51 -1.30 11.39
C VAL A 218 4.60 -1.89 10.31
N GLY A 219 3.29 -1.95 10.55
CA GLY A 219 2.29 -2.42 9.58
C GLY A 219 1.78 -1.28 8.70
N ASP A 220 1.08 -0.33 9.30
CA ASP A 220 0.34 0.70 8.56
C ASP A 220 1.26 1.72 7.91
N CYS A 221 2.43 2.02 8.49
CA CYS A 221 3.42 2.91 7.88
C CYS A 221 4.49 2.17 7.07
N ALA A 222 5.34 1.35 7.70
CA ALA A 222 6.46 0.71 7.00
C ALA A 222 5.99 -0.25 5.89
N GLY A 223 5.01 -1.11 6.20
CA GLY A 223 4.41 -2.02 5.24
C GLY A 223 3.75 -1.29 4.06
N MET A 224 3.04 -0.18 4.32
CA MET A 224 2.46 0.64 3.23
C MET A 224 3.52 1.31 2.37
N ALA A 225 4.55 1.88 2.98
CA ALA A 225 5.62 2.53 2.23
C ALA A 225 6.35 1.51 1.32
N ALA A 226 6.61 0.31 1.81
CA ALA A 226 7.19 -0.78 1.01
C ALA A 226 6.27 -1.21 -0.14
N ASP A 227 4.96 -1.33 0.11
CA ASP A 227 3.97 -1.72 -0.88
C ASP A 227 3.79 -0.66 -1.99
N LEU A 228 3.71 0.62 -1.64
CA LEU A 228 3.57 1.67 -2.63
C LEU A 228 4.89 1.98 -3.35
N TYR A 229 6.05 1.79 -2.71
CA TYR A 229 7.35 1.80 -3.39
C TYR A 229 7.40 0.73 -4.48
N GLU A 230 7.00 -0.49 -4.14
CA GLU A 230 6.95 -1.58 -5.09
C GLU A 230 5.92 -1.33 -6.20
N THR A 231 4.69 -0.94 -5.85
CA THR A 231 3.61 -0.67 -6.80
C THR A 231 4.08 0.34 -7.85
N TYR A 232 4.78 1.39 -7.41
CA TYR A 232 5.36 2.41 -8.28
C TYR A 232 6.42 1.83 -9.23
N ILE A 233 7.42 1.09 -8.71
CA ILE A 233 8.47 0.51 -9.55
C ILE A 233 7.89 -0.44 -10.57
N VAL A 234 7.08 -1.40 -10.12
CA VAL A 234 6.57 -2.48 -10.97
C VAL A 234 5.71 -1.93 -12.08
N THR A 235 4.85 -0.95 -11.79
CA THR A 235 3.98 -0.36 -12.82
C THR A 235 4.76 0.47 -13.83
N ILE A 236 5.73 1.28 -13.36
CA ILE A 236 6.57 2.06 -14.28
C ILE A 236 7.41 1.11 -15.13
N VAL A 237 8.07 0.11 -14.55
CA VAL A 237 8.85 -0.89 -15.28
C VAL A 237 7.99 -1.66 -16.27
N ALA A 238 6.78 -2.07 -15.90
CA ALA A 238 5.85 -2.75 -16.80
C ALA A 238 5.46 -1.85 -17.99
N ALA A 239 5.16 -0.57 -17.74
CA ALA A 239 4.86 0.38 -18.81
C ALA A 239 6.10 0.66 -19.70
N MET A 240 7.31 0.67 -19.13
CA MET A 240 8.55 0.80 -19.89
C MET A 240 8.80 -0.41 -20.79
N LEU A 241 8.63 -1.63 -20.25
CA LEU A 241 8.74 -2.89 -20.99
C LEU A 241 7.74 -2.93 -22.13
N LEU A 242 6.48 -2.56 -21.87
CA LEU A 242 5.45 -2.53 -22.89
C LEU A 242 5.73 -1.47 -23.96
N GLY A 243 6.32 -0.33 -23.59
CA GLY A 243 6.83 0.64 -24.56
C GLY A 243 7.93 0.06 -25.46
N LYS A 244 8.82 -0.78 -24.91
CA LYS A 244 9.87 -1.48 -25.66
C LYS A 244 9.28 -2.54 -26.59
N THR A 245 8.36 -3.37 -26.12
CA THR A 245 7.82 -4.51 -26.89
C THR A 245 6.81 -4.07 -27.96
N VAL A 246 6.12 -2.95 -27.77
CA VAL A 246 5.14 -2.38 -28.73
C VAL A 246 5.82 -1.56 -29.82
N PHE A 247 6.77 -0.69 -29.45
CA PHE A 247 7.38 0.25 -30.39
C PHE A 247 8.80 -0.14 -30.86
N GLY A 248 9.35 -1.23 -30.34
CA GLY A 248 10.67 -1.75 -30.71
C GLY A 248 11.78 -1.42 -29.71
N GLU A 249 12.88 -2.17 -29.77
CA GLU A 249 13.95 -2.17 -28.75
C GLU A 249 14.63 -0.82 -28.49
N GLY A 250 14.67 0.06 -29.50
CA GLY A 250 15.29 1.39 -29.41
C GLY A 250 14.29 2.54 -29.16
N SER A 251 13.01 2.22 -28.92
CA SER A 251 11.98 3.26 -28.89
C SER A 251 12.10 4.16 -27.67
N ILE A 252 12.05 5.47 -27.90
CA ILE A 252 12.04 6.47 -26.84
C ILE A 252 10.76 6.43 -25.99
N TRP A 253 9.67 5.84 -26.50
CA TRP A 253 8.40 5.65 -25.79
C TRP A 253 8.54 4.78 -24.53
N ALA A 254 9.50 3.85 -24.52
CA ALA A 254 9.82 3.05 -23.33
C ALA A 254 10.24 3.90 -22.13
N PHE A 255 10.67 5.15 -22.33
CA PHE A 255 11.10 6.06 -21.25
C PHE A 255 10.05 7.11 -20.90
N PHE A 256 8.96 7.20 -21.66
CA PHE A 256 7.91 8.18 -21.41
C PHE A 256 7.26 8.05 -20.01
N PRO A 257 7.03 6.84 -19.46
CA PRO A 257 6.54 6.69 -18.08
C PRO A 257 7.42 7.37 -17.02
N LEU A 258 8.75 7.41 -17.23
CA LEU A 258 9.68 8.10 -16.32
C LEU A 258 9.47 9.61 -16.31
N LEU A 259 9.11 10.20 -17.45
CA LEU A 259 8.80 11.63 -17.54
C LEU A 259 7.54 11.96 -16.76
N LEU A 260 6.48 11.15 -16.91
CA LEU A 260 5.25 11.30 -16.12
C LEU A 260 5.53 11.19 -14.62
N GLY A 261 6.33 10.19 -14.24
CA GLY A 261 6.77 10.03 -12.85
C GLY A 261 7.51 11.26 -12.32
N GLY A 262 8.50 11.76 -13.07
CA GLY A 262 9.32 12.89 -12.69
C GLY A 262 8.54 14.19 -12.48
N VAL A 263 7.67 14.58 -13.43
CA VAL A 263 6.84 15.78 -13.26
C VAL A 263 5.80 15.63 -12.15
N SER A 264 5.33 14.42 -11.89
CA SER A 264 4.33 14.18 -10.84
C SER A 264 4.92 14.25 -9.44
N ILE A 265 6.21 13.94 -9.27
CA ILE A 265 6.92 14.23 -8.01
C ILE A 265 6.92 15.74 -7.74
N LEU A 266 7.23 16.55 -8.76
CA LEU A 266 7.21 18.01 -8.63
C LEU A 266 5.79 18.54 -8.35
N ALA A 267 4.78 18.01 -9.06
CA ALA A 267 3.38 18.34 -8.81
C ALA A 267 2.95 17.96 -7.38
N SER A 268 3.38 16.80 -6.87
CA SER A 268 3.11 16.36 -5.49
C SER A 268 3.77 17.27 -4.47
N ILE A 269 5.04 17.66 -4.67
CA ILE A 269 5.73 18.64 -3.83
C ILE A 269 4.94 19.94 -3.76
N LEU A 270 4.51 20.49 -4.90
CA LEU A 270 3.70 21.70 -4.95
C LEU A 270 2.34 21.51 -4.27
N GLY A 271 1.70 20.37 -4.51
CA GLY A 271 0.41 20.00 -3.91
C GLY A 271 0.43 19.94 -2.39
N THR A 272 1.55 19.55 -1.77
CA THR A 272 1.68 19.56 -0.30
C THR A 272 1.38 20.93 0.33
N PHE A 273 1.70 22.03 -0.38
CA PHE A 273 1.48 23.38 0.13
C PHE A 273 0.00 23.81 0.11
N PHE A 274 -0.85 23.08 -0.62
CA PHE A 274 -2.30 23.32 -0.70
C PHE A 274 -3.09 22.59 0.39
N VAL A 275 -2.46 21.69 1.15
CA VAL A 275 -3.09 21.04 2.31
C VAL A 275 -3.19 22.05 3.46
N ARG A 276 -4.33 22.74 3.52
CA ARG A 276 -4.63 23.77 4.51
C ARG A 276 -6.09 23.69 4.95
N LEU A 277 -6.33 23.75 6.27
CA LEU A 277 -7.67 23.86 6.82
C LEU A 277 -8.34 25.15 6.33
N GLY A 278 -9.57 25.01 5.85
CA GLY A 278 -10.45 26.14 5.53
C GLY A 278 -11.28 26.56 6.75
N ALA A 279 -12.13 27.58 6.55
CA ALA A 279 -13.00 28.11 7.59
C ALA A 279 -13.93 27.07 8.24
N LYS A 280 -14.37 26.06 7.47
CA LYS A 280 -15.24 24.97 7.94
C LYS A 280 -14.53 23.91 8.80
N GLN A 281 -13.22 24.03 9.04
CA GLN A 281 -12.39 23.04 9.79
C GLN A 281 -12.52 21.59 9.31
N TYR A 282 -12.90 21.38 8.04
CA TYR A 282 -13.06 20.05 7.46
C TYR A 282 -11.70 19.46 7.06
N ILE A 283 -11.18 18.53 7.87
CA ILE A 283 -9.84 17.95 7.75
C ILE A 283 -9.70 17.17 6.43
N MET A 284 -10.64 16.27 6.10
CA MET A 284 -10.56 15.48 4.85
C MET A 284 -10.58 16.38 3.60
N GLY A 285 -11.35 17.47 3.63
CA GLY A 285 -11.34 18.47 2.57
C GLY A 285 -10.01 19.21 2.41
N ALA A 286 -9.21 19.35 3.48
CA ALA A 286 -7.86 19.89 3.36
C ALA A 286 -6.92 18.91 2.65
N LEU A 287 -7.01 17.61 2.96
CA LEU A 287 -6.23 16.56 2.32
C LEU A 287 -6.59 16.42 0.83
N TYR A 288 -7.89 16.40 0.50
CA TYR A 288 -8.36 16.37 -0.88
C TYR A 288 -8.01 17.61 -1.70
N LYS A 289 -7.87 18.80 -1.09
CA LYS A 289 -7.34 19.96 -1.79
C LYS A 289 -5.91 19.75 -2.26
N GLY A 290 -5.05 19.15 -1.42
CA GLY A 290 -3.67 18.82 -1.79
C GLY A 290 -3.61 17.78 -2.90
N LEU A 291 -4.44 16.75 -2.80
CA LEU A 291 -4.58 15.74 -3.85
C LEU A 291 -5.06 16.34 -5.17
N ALA A 292 -6.14 17.14 -5.15
CA ALA A 292 -6.68 17.78 -6.34
C ALA A 292 -5.66 18.74 -6.98
N ALA A 293 -4.95 19.53 -6.16
CA ALA A 293 -3.88 20.38 -6.65
C ALA A 293 -2.77 19.56 -7.32
N SER A 294 -2.33 18.46 -6.71
CA SER A 294 -1.33 17.56 -7.29
C SER A 294 -1.80 16.97 -8.63
N GLY A 295 -3.06 16.51 -8.69
CA GLY A 295 -3.67 15.94 -9.90
C GLY A 295 -3.81 16.94 -11.05
N ILE A 296 -4.29 18.15 -10.76
CA ILE A 296 -4.44 19.21 -11.76
C ILE A 296 -3.06 19.65 -12.28
N LEU A 297 -2.09 19.86 -11.38
CA LEU A 297 -0.73 20.23 -11.77
C LEU A 297 -0.05 19.13 -12.58
N ALA A 298 -0.24 17.85 -12.21
CA ALA A 298 0.26 16.72 -12.98
C ALA A 298 -0.38 16.66 -14.37
N ALA A 299 -1.70 16.82 -14.49
CA ALA A 299 -2.40 16.83 -15.79
C ALA A 299 -1.88 17.94 -16.71
N ILE A 300 -1.70 19.16 -16.19
CA ILE A 300 -1.11 20.28 -16.93
C ILE A 300 0.31 19.92 -17.39
N ALA A 301 1.13 19.38 -16.49
CA ALA A 301 2.50 18.99 -16.80
C ALA A 301 2.56 17.87 -17.86
N PHE A 302 1.65 16.89 -17.82
CA PHE A 302 1.58 15.81 -18.81
C PHE A 302 1.37 16.33 -20.21
N TYR A 303 0.48 17.31 -20.39
CA TYR A 303 0.27 17.94 -21.69
C TYR A 303 1.57 18.59 -22.20
N PHE A 304 2.19 19.49 -21.43
CA PHE A 304 3.40 20.18 -21.88
C PHE A 304 4.59 19.25 -22.10
N VAL A 305 4.78 18.26 -21.23
CA VAL A 305 5.82 17.23 -21.41
C VAL A 305 5.57 16.41 -22.67
N SER A 306 4.32 16.05 -22.95
CA SER A 306 3.99 15.30 -24.18
C SER A 306 4.23 16.12 -25.44
N VAL A 307 3.90 17.42 -25.45
CA VAL A 307 4.23 18.35 -26.54
C VAL A 307 5.74 18.39 -26.75
N TRP A 308 6.51 18.61 -25.68
CA TRP A 308 7.97 18.68 -25.75
C TRP A 308 8.58 17.35 -26.22
N PHE A 309 8.10 16.23 -25.69
CA PHE A 309 8.59 14.89 -26.01
C PHE A 309 8.38 14.55 -27.48
N ILE A 310 7.15 14.76 -27.99
CA ILE A 310 6.80 14.48 -29.38
C ILE A 310 7.58 15.42 -30.32
N TRP A 311 7.64 16.72 -30.01
CA TRP A 311 8.35 17.70 -30.84
C TRP A 311 9.86 17.42 -30.91
N LYS A 312 10.48 17.04 -29.79
CA LYS A 312 11.93 16.89 -29.69
C LYS A 312 12.44 15.53 -30.20
N PHE A 313 11.72 14.45 -29.92
CA PHE A 313 12.24 13.09 -30.13
C PHE A 313 11.56 12.32 -31.25
N VAL A 314 10.39 12.78 -31.70
CA VAL A 314 9.57 12.06 -32.67
C VAL A 314 9.22 12.90 -33.94
N PRO A 315 9.92 14.01 -34.31
CA PRO A 315 9.48 14.81 -35.45
C PRO A 315 9.59 14.02 -36.77
N GLY A 316 8.46 13.81 -37.45
CA GLY A 316 8.40 13.21 -38.80
C GLY A 316 8.58 11.69 -38.88
N SER A 317 8.61 10.96 -37.77
CA SER A 317 8.68 9.49 -37.78
C SER A 317 7.29 8.85 -37.85
N LYS A 318 7.17 7.62 -38.40
CA LYS A 318 5.91 6.83 -38.31
C LYS A 318 5.52 6.51 -36.85
N GLU A 319 6.47 6.57 -35.92
CA GLU A 319 6.25 6.45 -34.47
C GLU A 319 5.48 7.66 -33.89
N ALA A 320 5.47 8.82 -34.58
CA ALA A 320 4.68 10.01 -34.24
C ALA A 320 3.17 9.78 -34.35
N LEU A 321 2.73 8.69 -35.01
CA LEU A 321 1.33 8.35 -35.22
C LEU A 321 0.72 7.51 -34.08
N ALA A 322 1.47 7.21 -33.02
CA ALA A 322 0.94 6.45 -31.89
C ALA A 322 0.06 7.33 -30.99
N PHE A 323 0.58 8.47 -30.53
CA PHE A 323 -0.14 9.42 -29.69
C PHE A 323 0.16 10.87 -30.08
N THR A 324 -0.88 11.70 -30.11
CA THR A 324 -0.80 13.15 -30.02
C THR A 324 -0.72 13.61 -28.55
N PRO A 325 -0.27 14.85 -28.26
CA PRO A 325 -0.31 15.40 -26.90
C PRO A 325 -1.69 15.31 -26.25
N TRP A 326 -2.75 15.49 -27.05
CA TRP A 326 -4.14 15.35 -26.59
C TRP A 326 -4.48 13.92 -26.21
N THR A 327 -4.11 12.93 -27.03
CA THR A 327 -4.36 11.52 -26.69
C THR A 327 -3.56 11.07 -25.48
N VAL A 328 -2.35 11.60 -25.27
CA VAL A 328 -1.59 11.38 -24.03
C VAL A 328 -2.34 11.97 -22.83
N LEU A 329 -2.77 13.23 -22.92
CA LEU A 329 -3.51 13.89 -21.85
C LEU A 329 -4.82 13.17 -21.53
N LEU A 330 -5.58 12.74 -22.54
CA LEU A 330 -6.82 11.99 -22.34
C LEU A 330 -6.54 10.62 -21.70
N THR A 331 -5.52 9.90 -22.16
CA THR A 331 -5.16 8.58 -21.62
C THR A 331 -4.65 8.68 -20.18
N ALA A 332 -3.76 9.64 -19.89
CA ALA A 332 -3.32 9.92 -18.53
C ALA A 332 -4.49 10.42 -17.65
N GLY A 333 -5.38 11.23 -18.24
CA GLY A 333 -6.62 11.68 -17.63
C GLY A 333 -7.52 10.54 -17.18
N VAL A 334 -7.57 9.42 -17.93
CA VAL A 334 -8.27 8.19 -17.49
C VAL A 334 -7.67 7.67 -16.18
N GLY A 335 -6.34 7.59 -16.06
CA GLY A 335 -5.67 7.16 -14.82
C GLY A 335 -5.90 8.10 -13.63
N LEU A 336 -5.87 9.41 -13.87
CA LEU A 336 -6.17 10.42 -12.84
C LEU A 336 -7.65 10.37 -12.41
N ALA A 337 -8.57 10.21 -13.36
CA ALA A 337 -9.99 10.05 -13.10
C ALA A 337 -10.28 8.76 -12.33
N ALA A 338 -9.65 7.64 -12.72
CA ALA A 338 -9.74 6.38 -12.00
C ALA A 338 -9.28 6.54 -10.55
N THR A 339 -8.18 7.26 -10.30
CA THR A 339 -7.72 7.59 -8.94
C THR A 339 -8.80 8.33 -8.14
N GLY A 340 -9.33 9.42 -8.69
CA GLY A 340 -10.36 10.22 -8.01
C GLY A 340 -11.64 9.43 -7.73
N LEU A 341 -12.14 8.67 -8.72
CA LEU A 341 -13.31 7.81 -8.57
C LEU A 341 -13.10 6.75 -7.49
N MET A 342 -11.93 6.10 -7.48
CA MET A 342 -11.60 5.08 -6.48
C MET A 342 -11.60 5.63 -5.06
N MET A 343 -11.09 6.85 -4.86
CA MET A 343 -11.10 7.48 -3.54
C MET A 343 -12.52 7.80 -3.07
N ILE A 344 -13.36 8.37 -3.96
CA ILE A 344 -14.77 8.68 -3.67
C ILE A 344 -15.57 7.41 -3.36
N ILE A 345 -15.39 6.37 -4.17
CA ILE A 345 -16.08 5.09 -3.98
C ILE A 345 -15.68 4.45 -2.66
N THR A 346 -14.38 4.41 -2.35
CA THR A 346 -13.90 3.81 -1.10
C THR A 346 -14.44 4.57 0.10
N GLU A 347 -14.40 5.91 0.07
CA GLU A 347 -14.99 6.76 1.12
C GLU A 347 -16.50 6.50 1.30
N TYR A 348 -17.25 6.30 0.22
CA TYR A 348 -18.69 5.99 0.31
C TYR A 348 -18.97 4.70 1.08
N PHE A 349 -18.13 3.68 0.91
CA PHE A 349 -18.30 2.39 1.60
C PHE A 349 -17.75 2.36 3.02
N THR A 350 -16.76 3.20 3.35
CA THR A 350 -16.08 3.15 4.65
C THR A 350 -16.40 4.31 5.58
N SER A 351 -16.86 5.46 5.08
CA SER A 351 -17.13 6.61 5.95
C SER A 351 -18.50 6.53 6.63
N LYS A 352 -18.52 6.89 7.92
CA LYS A 352 -19.71 7.01 8.78
C LYS A 352 -20.80 7.96 8.23
N GLY A 353 -20.45 8.84 7.30
CA GLY A 353 -21.41 9.75 6.66
C GLY A 353 -22.45 9.03 5.80
N PHE A 354 -22.11 7.85 5.26
CA PHE A 354 -22.87 7.20 4.21
C PHE A 354 -23.69 5.99 4.67
N SER A 355 -24.61 5.56 3.80
CA SER A 355 -25.56 4.48 4.06
C SER A 355 -24.90 3.12 4.39
N PRO A 356 -23.80 2.68 3.73
CA PRO A 356 -23.20 1.37 4.00
C PRO A 356 -22.78 1.18 5.47
N VAL A 357 -22.05 2.15 6.04
CA VAL A 357 -21.61 2.08 7.44
C VAL A 357 -22.80 2.19 8.41
N LYS A 358 -23.74 3.10 8.13
CA LYS A 358 -24.97 3.25 8.94
C LYS A 358 -25.81 1.99 8.97
N MET A 359 -25.83 1.22 7.88
CA MET A 359 -26.51 -0.07 7.81
C MET A 359 -25.89 -1.09 8.76
N ILE A 360 -24.56 -1.18 8.81
CA ILE A 360 -23.84 -2.07 9.73
C ILE A 360 -24.08 -1.65 11.18
N ALA A 361 -23.96 -0.35 11.48
CA ALA A 361 -24.20 0.18 12.82
C ALA A 361 -25.64 -0.08 13.30
N LYS A 362 -26.63 0.10 12.42
CA LYS A 362 -28.03 -0.23 12.72
C LYS A 362 -28.21 -1.74 12.94
N ALA A 363 -27.56 -2.58 12.15
CA ALA A 363 -27.62 -4.03 12.33
C ALA A 363 -26.98 -4.52 13.64
N SER A 364 -26.13 -3.71 14.28
CA SER A 364 -25.60 -4.00 15.61
C SER A 364 -26.67 -3.97 16.70
N THR A 365 -27.80 -3.26 16.51
CA THR A 365 -28.87 -3.23 17.53
C THR A 365 -29.62 -4.56 17.64
N THR A 366 -29.46 -5.45 16.66
CA THR A 366 -30.05 -6.79 16.67
C THR A 366 -29.02 -7.88 17.00
N GLY A 367 -27.80 -7.50 17.37
CA GLY A 367 -26.76 -8.40 17.88
C GLY A 367 -25.58 -8.66 16.93
N HIS A 368 -24.66 -9.51 17.37
CA HIS A 368 -23.39 -9.81 16.70
C HIS A 368 -23.60 -10.45 15.31
N GLY A 369 -24.50 -11.44 15.21
CA GLY A 369 -24.73 -12.16 13.96
C GLY A 369 -25.22 -11.26 12.83
N THR A 370 -26.16 -10.37 13.12
CA THR A 370 -26.69 -9.40 12.14
C THR A 370 -25.65 -8.36 11.74
N ASN A 371 -24.79 -7.93 12.67
CA ASN A 371 -23.67 -7.05 12.35
C ASN A 371 -22.70 -7.72 11.35
N ILE A 372 -22.30 -8.97 11.58
CA ILE A 372 -21.41 -9.71 10.68
C ILE A 372 -22.05 -9.92 9.30
N ILE A 373 -23.33 -10.31 9.26
CA ILE A 373 -24.06 -10.49 7.99
C ILE A 373 -24.12 -9.17 7.20
N ALA A 374 -24.44 -8.06 7.87
CA ALA A 374 -24.51 -6.75 7.23
C ALA A 374 -23.14 -6.31 6.69
N GLY A 375 -22.08 -6.50 7.47
CA GLY A 375 -20.72 -6.14 7.05
C GLY A 375 -20.22 -7.00 5.89
N LEU A 376 -20.44 -8.33 5.89
CA LEU A 376 -20.12 -9.19 4.75
C LEU A 376 -20.88 -8.79 3.49
N SER A 377 -22.17 -8.44 3.62
CA SER A 377 -22.97 -7.94 2.50
C SER A 377 -22.41 -6.63 1.94
N VAL A 378 -22.08 -5.66 2.79
CA VAL A 378 -21.43 -4.41 2.38
C VAL A 378 -20.07 -4.66 1.72
N SER A 379 -19.28 -5.59 2.27
CA SER A 379 -17.98 -6.00 1.74
C SER A 379 -18.09 -6.56 0.31
N MET A 380 -19.06 -7.44 0.05
CA MET A 380 -19.26 -7.99 -1.29
C MET A 380 -19.75 -6.93 -2.28
N ARG A 381 -20.61 -6.01 -1.82
CA ARG A 381 -21.14 -4.91 -2.64
C ARG A 381 -20.09 -3.86 -2.99
N SER A 382 -19.09 -3.65 -2.12
CA SER A 382 -18.05 -2.64 -2.34
C SER A 382 -17.13 -2.95 -3.52
N THR A 383 -17.12 -4.20 -4.01
CA THR A 383 -16.26 -4.60 -5.13
C THR A 383 -16.79 -4.17 -6.49
N ALA A 384 -18.11 -4.03 -6.64
CA ALA A 384 -18.73 -3.78 -7.94
C ALA A 384 -18.34 -2.42 -8.55
N PRO A 385 -18.43 -1.28 -7.82
CA PRO A 385 -18.08 0.00 -8.42
C PRO A 385 -16.58 0.13 -8.78
N PRO A 386 -15.62 -0.26 -7.93
CA PRO A 386 -14.20 -0.31 -8.31
C PRO A 386 -13.91 -1.18 -9.54
N ALA A 387 -14.52 -2.37 -9.61
CA ALA A 387 -14.34 -3.24 -10.77
C ALA A 387 -14.84 -2.57 -12.06
N MET A 388 -15.97 -1.85 -12.00
CA MET A 388 -16.47 -1.07 -13.13
C MET A 388 -15.56 0.11 -13.51
N VAL A 389 -14.90 0.75 -12.53
CA VAL A 389 -13.88 1.78 -12.79
C VAL A 389 -12.69 1.17 -13.53
N VAL A 390 -12.21 -0.01 -13.10
CA VAL A 390 -11.12 -0.73 -13.78
C VAL A 390 -11.52 -1.10 -15.22
N VAL A 391 -12.70 -1.68 -15.42
CA VAL A 391 -13.22 -2.02 -16.76
C VAL A 391 -13.33 -0.77 -17.64
N GLY A 392 -13.91 0.30 -17.11
CA GLY A 392 -14.03 1.58 -17.82
C GLY A 392 -12.67 2.17 -18.19
N ALA A 393 -11.69 2.11 -17.27
CA ALA A 393 -10.34 2.60 -17.52
C ALA A 393 -9.61 1.79 -18.60
N ILE A 394 -9.74 0.45 -18.58
CA ILE A 394 -9.17 -0.44 -19.60
C ILE A 394 -9.76 -0.11 -20.97
N ILE A 395 -11.09 -0.10 -21.10
CA ILE A 395 -11.77 0.12 -22.38
C ILE A 395 -11.47 1.53 -22.90
N ALA A 396 -11.53 2.55 -22.04
CA ALA A 396 -11.28 3.93 -22.43
C ALA A 396 -9.82 4.14 -22.87
N ALA A 397 -8.84 3.67 -22.09
CA ALA A 397 -7.44 3.78 -22.44
C ALA A 397 -7.13 3.02 -23.74
N TYR A 398 -7.60 1.77 -23.86
CA TYR A 398 -7.41 0.96 -25.06
C TYR A 398 -8.01 1.61 -26.31
N ALA A 399 -9.21 2.19 -26.20
CA ALA A 399 -9.85 2.92 -27.28
C ALA A 399 -9.08 4.20 -27.67
N LEU A 400 -8.62 4.97 -26.68
CA LEU A 400 -7.83 6.20 -26.90
C LEU A 400 -6.48 5.92 -27.56
N GLY A 401 -5.88 4.75 -27.30
CA GLY A 401 -4.69 4.26 -28.01
C GLY A 401 -4.97 3.72 -29.42
N GLY A 402 -6.22 3.72 -29.87
CA GLY A 402 -6.62 3.19 -31.18
C GLY A 402 -6.71 1.66 -31.23
N GLY A 403 -6.79 0.98 -30.08
CA GLY A 403 -6.83 -0.48 -29.99
C GLY A 403 -7.96 -1.13 -30.79
N PHE A 404 -9.16 -0.53 -30.79
CA PHE A 404 -10.30 -0.99 -31.59
C PHE A 404 -10.22 -0.55 -33.07
N ALA A 405 -9.37 0.42 -33.39
CA ALA A 405 -9.17 0.98 -34.74
C ALA A 405 -7.91 0.40 -35.42
N HIS A 406 -7.65 -0.90 -35.21
CA HIS A 406 -6.55 -1.68 -35.79
C HIS A 406 -5.14 -1.42 -35.22
N LYS A 407 -5.01 -0.87 -34.00
CA LYS A 407 -3.71 -0.73 -33.31
C LYS A 407 -3.71 -1.41 -31.92
N PRO A 408 -3.89 -2.73 -31.83
CA PRO A 408 -4.05 -3.41 -30.54
C PRO A 408 -2.86 -3.20 -29.60
N ASP A 409 -1.64 -3.27 -30.12
CA ASP A 409 -0.41 -3.10 -29.32
C ASP A 409 -0.29 -1.68 -28.72
N VAL A 410 -0.64 -0.64 -29.50
CA VAL A 410 -0.67 0.75 -29.02
C VAL A 410 -1.78 0.96 -28.00
N GLY A 411 -2.93 0.28 -28.17
CA GLY A 411 -3.99 0.22 -27.18
C GLY A 411 -3.53 -0.38 -25.85
N LEU A 412 -2.75 -1.47 -25.88
CA LEU A 412 -2.15 -2.04 -24.66
C LEU A 412 -1.20 -1.05 -23.99
N PHE A 413 -0.40 -0.32 -24.76
CA PHE A 413 0.46 0.74 -24.22
C PHE A 413 -0.31 1.88 -23.60
N ALA A 414 -1.47 2.25 -24.16
CA ALA A 414 -2.35 3.23 -23.55
C ALA A 414 -2.86 2.78 -22.17
N ILE A 415 -3.17 1.49 -21.98
CA ILE A 415 -3.53 0.94 -20.66
C ILE A 415 -2.34 1.08 -19.70
N GLY A 416 -1.13 0.72 -20.13
CA GLY A 416 0.10 0.91 -19.34
C GLY A 416 0.35 2.36 -18.95
N LEU A 417 0.09 3.29 -19.88
CA LEU A 417 0.20 4.73 -19.65
C LEU A 417 -0.84 5.25 -18.65
N ALA A 418 -2.08 4.77 -18.73
CA ALA A 418 -3.13 5.09 -17.77
C ALA A 418 -2.79 4.56 -16.37
N ALA A 419 -2.23 3.34 -16.27
CA ALA A 419 -1.74 2.77 -15.02
C ALA A 419 -0.58 3.59 -14.41
N ALA A 420 0.41 3.96 -15.23
CA ALA A 420 1.50 4.83 -14.82
C ALA A 420 1.00 6.21 -14.35
N SER A 421 -0.01 6.76 -15.03
CA SER A 421 -0.64 8.02 -14.63
C SER A 421 -1.44 7.91 -13.33
N MET A 422 -2.09 6.77 -13.07
CA MET A 422 -2.74 6.52 -11.79
C MET A 422 -1.72 6.57 -10.63
N LEU A 423 -0.52 6.01 -10.85
CA LEU A 423 0.57 6.03 -9.87
C LEU A 423 1.33 7.34 -9.74
N SER A 424 1.06 8.29 -10.62
CA SER A 424 1.72 9.58 -10.59
C SER A 424 1.37 10.37 -9.32
N LEU A 425 0.22 10.10 -8.71
CA LEU A 425 -0.24 10.70 -7.46
C LEU A 425 0.22 9.96 -6.19
N THR A 426 1.05 8.92 -6.31
CA THR A 426 1.51 8.11 -5.18
C THR A 426 2.15 8.99 -4.09
N GLY A 427 2.93 10.01 -4.46
CA GLY A 427 3.63 10.86 -3.49
C GLY A 427 2.70 11.58 -2.53
N ILE A 428 1.60 12.16 -3.03
CA ILE A 428 0.60 12.83 -2.19
C ILE A 428 -0.34 11.84 -1.50
N ILE A 429 -0.64 10.70 -2.14
CA ILE A 429 -1.51 9.67 -1.55
C ILE A 429 -0.84 9.01 -0.35
N VAL A 430 0.43 8.61 -0.46
CA VAL A 430 1.20 8.09 0.69
C VAL A 430 1.33 9.16 1.79
N ALA A 431 1.44 10.44 1.43
CA ALA A 431 1.49 11.52 2.41
C ALA A 431 0.20 11.61 3.24
N ILE A 432 -0.94 11.46 2.58
CA ILE A 432 -2.28 11.43 3.18
C ILE A 432 -2.46 10.16 4.02
N ASP A 433 -1.91 9.04 3.55
CA ASP A 433 -1.98 7.76 4.25
C ASP A 433 -1.15 7.74 5.54
N SER A 434 0.13 8.10 5.43
CA SER A 434 1.07 8.13 6.55
C SER A 434 0.70 9.20 7.59
N TYR A 435 -0.17 10.15 7.25
CA TYR A 435 -0.79 11.03 8.23
C TYR A 435 -1.63 10.24 9.26
N GLY A 436 -2.32 9.17 8.85
CA GLY A 436 -3.18 8.36 9.71
C GLY A 436 -2.44 7.73 10.90
N PRO A 437 -1.43 6.87 10.69
CA PRO A 437 -0.64 6.29 11.78
C PRO A 437 0.02 7.32 12.70
N ILE A 438 0.37 8.52 12.17
CA ILE A 438 0.92 9.60 12.99
C ILE A 438 -0.12 10.15 13.96
N THR A 439 -1.36 10.33 13.52
CA THR A 439 -2.43 10.88 14.36
C THR A 439 -2.98 9.86 15.35
N ASP A 440 -3.04 8.61 14.93
CA ASP A 440 -3.42 7.45 15.74
C ASP A 440 -2.50 7.33 16.96
N ASN A 441 -1.19 7.24 16.70
CA ASN A 441 -0.19 7.25 17.76
C ASN A 441 -0.15 8.54 18.58
N ALA A 442 -0.48 9.69 17.99
CA ALA A 442 -0.53 10.94 18.74
C ALA A 442 -1.67 10.93 19.76
N ALA A 443 -2.81 10.30 19.43
CA ALA A 443 -3.93 10.08 20.33
C ALA A 443 -3.57 9.07 21.43
N GLY A 444 -2.93 7.95 21.09
CA GLY A 444 -2.47 6.98 22.09
C GLY A 444 -1.43 7.54 23.05
N ILE A 445 -0.45 8.30 22.56
CA ILE A 445 0.51 9.01 23.43
C ILE A 445 -0.20 10.01 24.34
N ALA A 446 -1.23 10.71 23.83
CA ALA A 446 -2.01 11.64 24.64
C ALA A 446 -2.73 10.90 25.78
N GLU A 447 -3.37 9.77 25.51
CA GLU A 447 -4.06 8.98 26.54
C GLU A 447 -3.08 8.41 27.57
N MET A 448 -2.03 7.73 27.12
CA MET A 448 -1.03 7.13 28.02
C MET A 448 -0.27 8.15 28.87
N SER A 449 -0.24 9.42 28.44
CA SER A 449 0.39 10.52 29.18
C SER A 449 -0.56 11.29 30.10
N GLY A 450 -1.87 10.97 30.09
CA GLY A 450 -2.88 11.68 30.87
C GLY A 450 -3.12 13.10 30.38
N MET A 451 -3.08 13.32 29.06
CA MET A 451 -3.43 14.61 28.45
C MET A 451 -4.88 14.98 28.76
N ASP A 452 -5.18 16.29 28.80
CA ASP A 452 -6.54 16.80 29.00
C ASP A 452 -7.50 16.20 27.95
N GLU A 453 -8.60 15.62 28.44
CA GLU A 453 -9.63 14.95 27.65
C GLU A 453 -10.22 15.87 26.57
N LYS A 454 -10.27 17.17 26.82
CA LYS A 454 -10.74 18.17 25.85
C LYS A 454 -9.80 18.29 24.66
N VAL A 455 -8.47 18.27 24.89
CA VAL A 455 -7.49 18.32 23.78
C VAL A 455 -7.57 17.05 22.94
N ARG A 456 -7.76 15.89 23.61
CA ARG A 456 -7.96 14.62 22.92
C ARG A 456 -9.22 14.67 22.03
N LYS A 457 -10.38 15.00 22.61
CA LYS A 457 -11.68 15.01 21.92
C LYS A 457 -11.83 16.08 20.84
N ASP A 458 -11.34 17.29 21.08
CA ASP A 458 -11.54 18.42 20.17
C ASP A 458 -10.49 18.45 19.04
N VAL A 459 -9.35 17.76 19.21
CA VAL A 459 -8.21 17.84 18.28
C VAL A 459 -7.74 16.48 17.79
N LEU A 460 -7.37 15.55 18.66
CA LEU A 460 -6.70 14.30 18.24
C LEU A 460 -7.69 13.26 17.69
N ASP A 461 -8.82 13.03 18.38
CA ASP A 461 -9.81 12.04 17.93
C ASP A 461 -10.40 12.40 16.54
N PRO A 462 -10.71 13.66 16.21
CA PRO A 462 -11.13 14.04 14.86
C PRO A 462 -10.04 13.85 13.81
N LEU A 463 -8.76 14.03 14.17
CA LEU A 463 -7.64 13.81 13.26
C LEU A 463 -7.45 12.32 12.96
N ASP A 464 -7.53 11.49 13.99
CA ASP A 464 -7.43 10.03 13.90
C ASP A 464 -8.59 9.40 13.11
N ALA A 465 -9.84 9.83 13.38
CA ALA A 465 -11.00 9.36 12.62
C ALA A 465 -10.86 9.61 11.10
N VAL A 466 -10.27 10.74 10.71
CA VAL A 466 -9.95 11.05 9.32
C VAL A 466 -8.78 10.18 8.85
N GLY A 467 -7.78 9.94 9.70
CA GLY A 467 -6.71 8.98 9.51
C GLY A 467 -7.20 7.60 9.06
N ASN A 468 -8.17 7.02 9.77
CA ASN A 468 -8.75 5.71 9.41
C ASN A 468 -9.43 5.71 8.03
N THR A 469 -10.13 6.80 7.69
CA THR A 469 -10.69 6.96 6.34
C THR A 469 -9.59 7.05 5.29
N THR A 470 -8.51 7.78 5.55
CA THR A 470 -7.37 7.90 4.63
C THR A 470 -6.63 6.58 4.43
N LYS A 471 -6.42 5.80 5.51
CA LYS A 471 -5.85 4.44 5.45
C LYS A 471 -6.66 3.56 4.49
N ALA A 472 -7.99 3.55 4.65
CA ALA A 472 -8.88 2.75 3.80
C ALA A 472 -8.83 3.19 2.33
N VAL A 473 -8.90 4.50 2.08
CA VAL A 473 -8.88 5.06 0.72
C VAL A 473 -7.58 4.74 -0.01
N THR A 474 -6.44 4.84 0.66
CA THR A 474 -5.13 4.50 0.08
C THR A 474 -5.01 3.01 -0.23
N LYS A 475 -5.51 2.13 0.65
CA LYS A 475 -5.54 0.69 0.37
C LYS A 475 -6.41 0.40 -0.86
N GLY A 476 -7.57 1.02 -0.98
CA GLY A 476 -8.43 0.93 -2.17
C GLY A 476 -7.71 1.36 -3.45
N TYR A 477 -6.98 2.48 -3.39
CA TYR A 477 -6.13 2.96 -4.48
C TYR A 477 -5.01 1.97 -4.84
N ALA A 478 -4.27 1.44 -3.86
CA ALA A 478 -3.18 0.50 -4.08
C ALA A 478 -3.68 -0.80 -4.74
N ILE A 479 -4.82 -1.32 -4.28
CA ILE A 479 -5.41 -2.55 -4.81
C ILE A 479 -5.92 -2.36 -6.24
N THR A 480 -6.62 -1.26 -6.51
CA THR A 480 -7.17 -1.02 -7.86
C THR A 480 -6.08 -0.67 -8.88
N SER A 481 -5.06 0.09 -8.47
CA SER A 481 -3.90 0.35 -9.33
C SER A 481 -3.14 -0.94 -9.67
N ALA A 482 -3.03 -1.86 -8.73
CA ALA A 482 -2.44 -3.17 -9.00
C ALA A 482 -3.27 -4.03 -9.93
N GLY A 483 -4.60 -3.92 -9.93
CA GLY A 483 -5.45 -4.55 -10.93
C GLY A 483 -5.08 -4.12 -12.37
N LEU A 484 -4.92 -2.80 -12.59
CA LEU A 484 -4.47 -2.28 -13.88
C LEU A 484 -3.01 -2.66 -14.20
N CYS A 485 -2.11 -2.55 -13.23
CA CYS A 485 -0.70 -2.93 -13.39
C CYS A 485 -0.54 -4.41 -13.74
N ALA A 486 -1.26 -5.30 -13.06
CA ALA A 486 -1.14 -6.73 -13.29
C ALA A 486 -1.65 -7.14 -14.68
N LEU A 487 -2.62 -6.42 -15.25
CA LEU A 487 -3.01 -6.60 -16.65
C LEU A 487 -1.90 -6.20 -17.63
N VAL A 488 -1.16 -5.13 -17.31
CA VAL A 488 0.01 -4.71 -18.10
C VAL A 488 1.12 -5.76 -17.98
N LEU A 489 1.39 -6.29 -16.78
CA LEU A 489 2.35 -7.38 -16.58
C LEU A 489 1.94 -8.66 -17.33
N PHE A 490 0.65 -8.99 -17.32
CA PHE A 490 0.12 -10.13 -18.08
C PHE A 490 0.28 -9.92 -19.60
N ALA A 491 -0.01 -8.72 -20.10
CA ALA A 491 0.22 -8.38 -21.50
C ALA A 491 1.71 -8.58 -21.86
N GLU A 492 2.63 -8.13 -21.01
CA GLU A 492 4.06 -8.40 -21.20
C GLU A 492 4.40 -9.89 -21.17
N TYR A 493 3.82 -10.66 -20.25
CA TYR A 493 4.06 -12.11 -20.18
C TYR A 493 3.63 -12.82 -21.47
N SER A 494 2.47 -12.46 -22.03
CA SER A 494 1.99 -13.06 -23.27
C SER A 494 2.91 -12.83 -24.48
N ARG A 495 3.69 -11.74 -24.44
CA ARG A 495 4.64 -11.33 -25.49
C ARG A 495 6.08 -11.73 -25.20
N ALA A 496 6.41 -12.08 -23.97
CA ALA A 496 7.79 -12.37 -23.53
C ALA A 496 8.42 -13.58 -24.26
N PHE A 497 7.59 -14.42 -24.87
CA PHE A 497 8.00 -15.61 -25.62
C PHE A 497 8.22 -15.36 -27.12
N GLU A 498 7.79 -14.20 -27.65
CA GLU A 498 7.95 -13.85 -29.07
C GLU A 498 9.41 -13.80 -29.53
N PRO A 499 10.40 -13.31 -28.74
CA PRO A 499 11.81 -13.36 -29.11
C PRO A 499 12.35 -14.78 -29.36
N PHE A 500 11.65 -15.80 -28.85
CA PHE A 500 11.97 -17.22 -29.04
C PHE A 500 11.13 -17.87 -30.14
N ASN A 501 10.41 -17.08 -30.95
CA ASN A 501 9.45 -17.53 -31.96
C ASN A 501 8.29 -18.38 -31.41
N ILE A 502 7.95 -18.19 -30.14
CA ILE A 502 6.83 -18.88 -29.49
C ILE A 502 5.68 -17.88 -29.31
N LYS A 503 4.53 -18.18 -29.91
CA LYS A 503 3.29 -17.40 -29.72
C LYS A 503 2.39 -18.14 -28.75
N LEU A 504 2.03 -17.50 -27.65
CA LEU A 504 1.08 -18.05 -26.69
C LEU A 504 -0.36 -17.76 -27.11
N SER A 505 -1.23 -18.75 -26.95
CA SER A 505 -2.69 -18.60 -27.10
C SER A 505 -3.37 -18.97 -25.77
N PHE A 506 -4.30 -18.14 -25.33
CA PHE A 506 -5.06 -18.31 -24.09
C PHE A 506 -6.53 -18.64 -24.37
N GLU A 507 -6.76 -19.64 -25.21
CA GLU A 507 -8.11 -20.10 -25.56
C GLU A 507 -8.78 -20.83 -24.38
N LEU A 508 -9.98 -20.39 -24.00
CA LEU A 508 -10.73 -20.99 -22.89
C LEU A 508 -11.16 -22.44 -23.15
N VAL A 509 -11.09 -22.92 -24.38
CA VAL A 509 -11.33 -24.33 -24.73
C VAL A 509 -10.13 -25.22 -24.42
N ASN A 510 -8.94 -24.64 -24.17
CA ASN A 510 -7.75 -25.40 -23.80
C ASN A 510 -7.83 -25.81 -22.31
N PRO A 511 -7.77 -27.13 -21.99
CA PRO A 511 -7.86 -27.60 -20.61
C PRO A 511 -6.73 -27.11 -19.71
N LEU A 512 -5.52 -26.87 -20.25
CA LEU A 512 -4.39 -26.32 -19.48
C LEU A 512 -4.63 -24.86 -19.09
N VAL A 513 -5.27 -24.08 -19.97
CA VAL A 513 -5.69 -22.69 -19.69
C VAL A 513 -6.76 -22.69 -18.59
N LEU A 514 -7.76 -23.57 -18.69
CA LEU A 514 -8.79 -23.71 -17.65
C LEU A 514 -8.19 -24.13 -16.30
N ALA A 515 -7.29 -25.13 -16.31
CA ALA A 515 -6.60 -25.56 -15.10
C ALA A 515 -5.80 -24.41 -14.47
N GLY A 516 -5.06 -23.66 -15.28
CA GLY A 516 -4.35 -22.45 -14.85
C GLY A 516 -5.29 -21.43 -14.20
N LEU A 517 -6.43 -21.11 -14.85
CA LEU A 517 -7.43 -20.18 -14.30
C LEU A 517 -7.96 -20.62 -12.94
N PHE A 518 -8.30 -21.90 -12.76
CA PHE A 518 -8.79 -22.41 -11.47
C PHE A 518 -7.71 -22.40 -10.38
N ILE A 519 -6.49 -22.80 -10.71
CA ILE A 519 -5.36 -22.72 -9.77
C ILE A 519 -5.12 -21.26 -9.37
N GLY A 520 -5.12 -20.35 -10.35
CA GLY A 520 -4.95 -18.93 -10.12
C GLY A 520 -6.07 -18.35 -9.27
N GLY A 521 -7.32 -18.75 -9.52
CA GLY A 521 -8.48 -18.34 -8.75
C GLY A 521 -8.48 -18.85 -7.31
N LEU A 522 -7.94 -20.04 -7.06
CA LEU A 522 -7.81 -20.62 -5.73
C LEU A 522 -6.78 -19.90 -4.86
N LEU A 523 -5.68 -19.43 -5.46
CA LEU A 523 -4.53 -18.90 -4.72
C LEU A 523 -4.89 -17.73 -3.80
N PRO A 524 -5.61 -16.67 -4.22
CA PRO A 524 -6.03 -15.58 -3.33
C PRO A 524 -6.91 -16.03 -2.16
N PHE A 525 -7.84 -16.97 -2.38
CA PHE A 525 -8.69 -17.50 -1.30
C PHE A 525 -7.85 -18.24 -0.25
N TYR A 526 -6.98 -19.14 -0.70
CA TYR A 526 -6.13 -19.91 0.20
C TYR A 526 -5.15 -19.01 0.96
N TYR A 527 -4.51 -18.07 0.25
CA TYR A 527 -3.60 -17.10 0.83
C TYR A 527 -4.30 -16.23 1.89
N GLY A 528 -5.50 -15.72 1.60
CA GLY A 528 -6.28 -14.89 2.53
C GLY A 528 -6.69 -15.66 3.78
N SER A 529 -7.17 -16.91 3.60
CA SER A 529 -7.49 -17.81 4.71
C SER A 529 -6.30 -18.04 5.64
N ARG A 530 -5.11 -18.27 5.07
CA ARG A 530 -3.88 -18.49 5.86
C ARG A 530 -3.48 -17.27 6.67
N LEU A 531 -3.63 -16.07 6.10
CA LEU A 531 -3.33 -14.80 6.78
C LEU A 531 -4.32 -14.53 7.92
N MET A 532 -5.61 -14.76 7.71
CA MET A 532 -6.60 -14.61 8.80
C MET A 532 -6.32 -15.55 9.97
N LEU A 533 -5.99 -16.82 9.69
CA LEU A 533 -5.61 -17.78 10.71
C LEU A 533 -4.30 -17.40 11.43
N ALA A 534 -3.35 -16.79 10.73
CA ALA A 534 -2.10 -16.32 11.33
C ALA A 534 -2.34 -15.23 12.39
N VAL A 535 -3.19 -14.24 12.07
CA VAL A 535 -3.57 -13.19 13.02
C VAL A 535 -4.27 -13.79 14.23
N GLY A 536 -5.26 -14.66 14.02
CA GLY A 536 -6.02 -15.27 15.13
C GLY A 536 -5.13 -16.06 16.09
N LYS A 537 -4.14 -16.79 15.58
CA LYS A 537 -3.15 -17.51 16.42
C LYS A 537 -2.26 -16.56 17.22
N ALA A 538 -1.77 -15.49 16.58
CA ALA A 538 -0.91 -14.52 17.24
C ALA A 538 -1.67 -13.71 18.30
N ALA A 539 -2.91 -13.29 17.99
CA ALA A 539 -3.80 -12.57 18.91
C ALA A 539 -4.12 -13.40 20.17
N GLY A 540 -4.38 -14.70 20.02
CA GLY A 540 -4.65 -15.59 21.17
C GLY A 540 -3.50 -15.61 22.19
N GLY A 541 -2.25 -15.53 21.73
CA GLY A 541 -1.09 -15.41 22.62
C GLY A 541 -1.04 -14.09 23.40
N VAL A 542 -1.45 -12.99 22.78
CA VAL A 542 -1.53 -11.66 23.43
C VAL A 542 -2.64 -11.63 24.45
N VAL A 543 -3.83 -12.13 24.08
CA VAL A 543 -5.00 -12.19 24.97
C VAL A 543 -4.66 -12.90 26.28
N GLU A 544 -4.06 -14.09 26.20
CA GLU A 544 -3.67 -14.85 27.40
C GLU A 544 -2.63 -14.11 28.25
N GLU A 545 -1.67 -13.42 27.62
CA GLU A 545 -0.67 -12.63 28.36
C GLU A 545 -1.27 -11.40 29.05
N VAL A 546 -2.19 -10.69 28.39
CA VAL A 546 -2.89 -9.54 29.01
C VAL A 546 -3.73 -10.04 30.20
N ARG A 547 -4.48 -11.13 30.02
CA ARG A 547 -5.25 -11.77 31.11
C ARG A 547 -4.36 -12.19 32.27
N ARG A 548 -3.20 -12.80 31.96
CA ARG A 548 -2.21 -13.22 32.96
C ARG A 548 -1.73 -12.02 33.77
N GLN A 549 -1.32 -10.93 33.12
CA GLN A 549 -0.80 -9.74 33.82
C GLN A 549 -1.87 -9.06 34.67
N PHE A 550 -3.11 -8.92 34.18
CA PHE A 550 -4.21 -8.37 34.97
C PHE A 550 -4.57 -9.22 36.20
N ARG A 551 -4.41 -10.55 36.11
CA ARG A 551 -4.68 -11.46 37.21
C ARG A 551 -3.53 -11.54 38.23
N GLU A 552 -2.28 -11.54 37.76
CA GLU A 552 -1.10 -11.90 38.58
C GLU A 552 -0.33 -10.69 39.09
N ILE A 553 -0.34 -9.54 38.40
CA ILE A 553 0.41 -8.36 38.80
C ILE A 553 -0.49 -7.42 39.59
N VAL A 554 -0.39 -7.52 40.92
CA VAL A 554 -1.13 -6.68 41.86
C VAL A 554 -0.78 -5.20 41.65
N GLY A 555 -1.79 -4.34 41.56
CA GLY A 555 -1.61 -2.89 41.39
C GLY A 555 -1.77 -2.37 39.96
N ILE A 556 -1.86 -3.23 38.93
CA ILE A 556 -2.03 -2.77 37.54
C ILE A 556 -3.39 -2.09 37.35
N MET A 557 -4.47 -2.74 37.78
CA MET A 557 -5.83 -2.21 37.57
C MET A 557 -6.07 -0.94 38.38
N GLU A 558 -5.39 -0.81 39.52
CA GLU A 558 -5.37 0.38 40.38
C GLU A 558 -4.42 1.49 39.88
N GLY A 559 -3.66 1.25 38.81
CA GLY A 559 -2.70 2.21 38.25
C GLY A 559 -1.44 2.44 39.10
N LYS A 560 -1.16 1.55 40.06
CA LYS A 560 0.00 1.62 40.97
C LYS A 560 1.20 0.81 40.50
N ALA A 561 0.99 -0.17 39.63
CA ALA A 561 2.04 -1.00 39.04
C ALA A 561 2.14 -0.78 37.52
N LYS A 562 3.38 -0.84 36.99
CA LYS A 562 3.64 -0.70 35.55
C LYS A 562 3.49 -2.08 34.86
N PRO A 563 2.71 -2.18 33.76
CA PRO A 563 2.61 -3.43 33.00
C PRO A 563 3.92 -3.81 32.31
N GLN A 564 4.08 -5.09 32.00
CA GLN A 564 5.25 -5.63 31.33
C GLN A 564 5.08 -5.58 29.80
N TYR A 565 5.14 -4.39 29.21
CA TYR A 565 4.92 -4.18 27.76
C TYR A 565 5.82 -5.04 26.85
N GLY A 566 7.07 -5.25 27.25
CA GLY A 566 8.06 -5.99 26.45
C GLY A 566 7.66 -7.46 26.20
N HIS A 567 6.87 -8.06 27.09
CA HIS A 567 6.38 -9.44 26.91
C HIS A 567 5.36 -9.52 25.76
N CYS A 568 4.39 -8.61 25.72
CA CYS A 568 3.43 -8.54 24.62
C CYS A 568 4.16 -8.29 23.28
N VAL A 569 5.09 -7.34 23.24
CA VAL A 569 5.93 -7.05 22.05
C VAL A 569 6.71 -8.27 21.57
N ASP A 570 7.33 -9.04 22.46
CA ASP A 570 8.08 -10.25 22.07
C ASP A 570 7.16 -11.37 21.55
N ILE A 571 5.98 -11.56 22.17
CA ILE A 571 4.98 -12.54 21.73
C ILE A 571 4.51 -12.22 20.31
N VAL A 572 4.07 -10.99 20.04
CA VAL A 572 3.60 -10.63 18.69
C VAL A 572 4.72 -10.65 17.67
N THR A 573 5.94 -10.24 18.04
CA THR A 573 7.11 -10.29 17.15
C THR A 573 7.42 -11.73 16.72
N LYS A 574 7.51 -12.65 17.68
CA LYS A 574 7.79 -14.07 17.40
C LYS A 574 6.65 -14.72 16.59
N GLY A 575 5.40 -14.40 16.94
CA GLY A 575 4.22 -14.89 16.23
C GLY A 575 4.20 -14.44 14.77
N ALA A 576 4.36 -13.14 14.52
CA ALA A 576 4.35 -12.56 13.19
C ALA A 576 5.44 -13.14 12.28
N ILE A 577 6.69 -13.18 12.76
CA ILE A 577 7.83 -13.71 11.98
C ILE A 577 7.66 -15.20 11.66
N LYS A 578 7.10 -15.98 12.59
CA LYS A 578 6.87 -17.41 12.36
C LYS A 578 5.75 -17.66 11.34
N GLU A 579 4.63 -16.97 11.50
CA GLU A 579 3.44 -17.22 10.67
C GLU A 579 3.55 -16.58 9.26
N MET A 580 4.41 -15.56 9.06
CA MET A 580 4.57 -14.92 7.75
C MET A 580 5.24 -15.79 6.69
N ILE A 581 6.05 -16.79 7.07
CA ILE A 581 6.93 -17.52 6.14
C ILE A 581 6.13 -18.25 5.07
N ILE A 582 5.15 -19.07 5.47
CA ILE A 582 4.39 -19.90 4.53
C ILE A 582 3.58 -19.02 3.55
N PRO A 583 2.77 -18.04 4.02
CA PRO A 583 2.07 -17.14 3.11
C PRO A 583 3.02 -16.43 2.14
N SER A 584 4.18 -15.96 2.59
CA SER A 584 5.14 -15.23 1.74
C SER A 584 5.76 -16.09 0.63
N LEU A 585 5.89 -17.40 0.84
CA LEU A 585 6.43 -18.32 -0.16
C LEU A 585 5.42 -18.71 -1.23
N LEU A 586 4.11 -18.69 -0.92
CA LEU A 586 3.06 -19.08 -1.86
C LEU A 586 3.14 -18.34 -3.21
N PRO A 587 3.19 -16.99 -3.27
CA PRO A 587 3.25 -16.28 -4.55
C PRO A 587 4.57 -16.45 -5.31
N VAL A 588 5.64 -16.88 -4.64
CA VAL A 588 6.95 -17.13 -5.27
C VAL A 588 7.01 -18.54 -5.84
N VAL A 589 6.51 -19.53 -5.10
CA VAL A 589 6.61 -20.95 -5.46
C VAL A 589 5.53 -21.36 -6.46
N SER A 590 4.31 -20.81 -6.37
CA SER A 590 3.21 -21.21 -7.26
C SER A 590 3.48 -20.99 -8.75
N PRO A 591 4.02 -19.84 -9.24
CA PRO A 591 4.34 -19.67 -10.65
C PRO A 591 5.45 -20.62 -11.12
N LEU A 592 6.41 -20.97 -10.25
CA LEU A 592 7.45 -21.96 -10.57
C LEU A 592 6.82 -23.34 -10.81
N LEU A 593 5.99 -23.81 -9.86
CA LEU A 593 5.35 -25.12 -9.96
C LEU A 593 4.46 -25.21 -11.19
N VAL A 594 3.60 -24.22 -11.43
CA VAL A 594 2.71 -24.24 -12.60
C VAL A 594 3.50 -24.13 -13.91
N GLY A 595 4.49 -23.23 -13.98
CA GLY A 595 5.32 -23.05 -15.16
C GLY A 595 6.08 -24.32 -15.57
N PHE A 596 6.73 -24.99 -14.62
CA PHE A 596 7.53 -26.18 -14.92
C PHE A 596 6.72 -27.48 -15.05
N ILE A 597 5.55 -27.60 -14.41
CA ILE A 597 4.74 -28.83 -14.44
C ILE A 597 3.66 -28.78 -15.53
N LEU A 598 2.94 -27.67 -15.65
CA LEU A 598 1.78 -27.52 -16.54
C LEU A 598 2.07 -26.68 -17.79
N GLY A 599 3.20 -25.98 -17.82
CA GLY A 599 3.66 -25.20 -18.95
C GLY A 599 3.26 -23.73 -18.92
N LYS A 600 3.80 -22.99 -19.89
CA LYS A 600 3.71 -21.52 -20.02
C LYS A 600 2.29 -21.01 -20.28
N GLU A 601 1.44 -21.75 -20.98
CA GLU A 601 0.03 -21.40 -21.20
C GLU A 601 -0.79 -21.50 -19.91
N ALA A 602 -0.61 -22.59 -19.15
CA ALA A 602 -1.24 -22.74 -17.84
C ALA A 602 -0.76 -21.68 -16.84
N LEU A 603 0.53 -21.35 -16.86
CA LEU A 603 1.10 -20.28 -16.04
C LEU A 603 0.47 -18.93 -16.37
N GLY A 604 0.42 -18.55 -17.65
CA GLY A 604 -0.22 -17.28 -18.04
C GLY A 604 -1.71 -17.22 -17.66
N ALA A 605 -2.42 -18.34 -17.79
CA ALA A 605 -3.80 -18.45 -17.34
C ALA A 605 -3.95 -18.34 -15.81
N MET A 606 -3.00 -18.88 -15.04
CA MET A 606 -2.91 -18.69 -13.59
C MET A 606 -2.78 -17.22 -13.21
N LEU A 607 -1.99 -16.44 -13.96
CA LEU A 607 -1.85 -15.00 -13.73
C LEU A 607 -3.22 -14.30 -13.81
N ILE A 608 -4.00 -14.59 -14.85
CA ILE A 608 -5.35 -14.03 -15.02
C ILE A 608 -6.26 -14.42 -13.84
N GLY A 609 -6.25 -15.70 -13.44
CA GLY A 609 -7.05 -16.20 -12.33
C GLY A 609 -6.73 -15.48 -11.00
N VAL A 610 -5.44 -15.27 -10.73
CA VAL A 610 -4.96 -14.52 -9.54
C VAL A 610 -5.41 -13.07 -9.61
N ILE A 611 -5.30 -12.41 -10.76
CA ILE A 611 -5.68 -11.00 -10.94
C ILE A 611 -7.18 -10.81 -10.67
N ILE A 612 -8.02 -11.62 -11.31
CA ILE A 612 -9.48 -11.47 -11.20
C ILE A 612 -9.92 -11.71 -9.75
N THR A 613 -9.64 -12.88 -9.20
CA THR A 613 -10.14 -13.24 -7.85
C THR A 613 -9.46 -12.41 -6.77
N GLY A 614 -8.17 -12.12 -6.92
CA GLY A 614 -7.39 -11.31 -5.98
C GLY A 614 -7.91 -9.88 -5.88
N LEU A 615 -8.25 -9.24 -7.01
CA LEU A 615 -8.82 -7.89 -7.01
C LEU A 615 -10.11 -7.82 -6.19
N PHE A 616 -11.04 -8.75 -6.44
CA PHE A 616 -12.32 -8.79 -5.72
C PHE A 616 -12.14 -9.05 -4.22
N LEU A 617 -11.31 -10.03 -3.84
CA LEU A 617 -11.06 -10.34 -2.43
C LEU A 617 -10.35 -9.20 -1.71
N ALA A 618 -9.36 -8.56 -2.34
CA ALA A 618 -8.62 -7.47 -1.76
C ALA A 618 -9.54 -6.28 -1.43
N ILE A 619 -10.40 -5.87 -2.38
CA ILE A 619 -11.37 -4.78 -2.17
C ILE A 619 -12.40 -5.17 -1.12
N MET A 620 -12.96 -6.37 -1.22
CA MET A 620 -13.97 -6.88 -0.29
C MET A 620 -13.44 -6.83 1.15
N MET A 621 -12.23 -7.37 1.38
CA MET A 621 -11.66 -7.44 2.72
C MET A 621 -11.29 -6.08 3.28
N THR A 622 -10.70 -5.22 2.44
CA THR A 622 -10.25 -3.88 2.84
C THR A 622 -11.41 -2.95 3.16
N SER A 623 -12.36 -2.79 2.23
CA SER A 623 -13.51 -1.91 2.44
C SER A 623 -14.46 -2.48 3.50
N GLY A 624 -14.59 -3.80 3.55
CA GLY A 624 -15.40 -4.51 4.55
C GLY A 624 -14.94 -4.24 5.97
N GLY A 625 -13.66 -4.51 6.28
CA GLY A 625 -13.09 -4.22 7.59
C GLY A 625 -13.13 -2.73 7.93
N GLY A 626 -12.84 -1.85 6.96
CA GLY A 626 -12.97 -0.41 7.17
C GLY A 626 -14.41 0.04 7.48
N ALA A 627 -15.42 -0.64 6.94
CA ALA A 627 -16.83 -0.34 7.21
C ALA A 627 -17.26 -0.82 8.60
N TRP A 628 -16.77 -1.98 9.07
CA TRP A 628 -17.01 -2.46 10.44
C TRP A 628 -16.41 -1.51 11.50
N ASP A 629 -15.16 -1.08 11.30
CA ASP A 629 -14.49 -0.15 12.22
C ASP A 629 -15.22 1.19 12.34
N ASN A 630 -15.58 1.77 11.19
CA ASN A 630 -16.32 3.03 11.20
C ASN A 630 -17.75 2.87 11.72
N ALA A 631 -18.35 1.68 11.65
CA ALA A 631 -19.63 1.40 12.29
C ALA A 631 -19.50 1.36 13.82
N LYS A 632 -18.40 0.79 14.35
CA LYS A 632 -18.03 0.85 15.77
C LYS A 632 -17.85 2.31 16.21
N LYS A 633 -16.98 3.08 15.54
CA LYS A 633 -16.75 4.50 15.88
C LYS A 633 -18.03 5.35 15.80
N PHE A 634 -18.91 5.09 14.82
CA PHE A 634 -20.21 5.77 14.74
C PHE A 634 -21.11 5.52 15.97
N ILE A 635 -21.08 4.30 16.54
CA ILE A 635 -21.80 3.98 17.79
C ILE A 635 -21.11 4.63 18.98
N GLU A 636 -19.77 4.66 19.02
CA GLU A 636 -19.00 5.31 20.09
C GLU A 636 -19.30 6.81 20.24
N GLU A 637 -19.72 7.47 19.15
CA GLU A 637 -20.17 8.88 19.12
C GLU A 637 -21.56 9.11 19.75
N GLY A 638 -22.19 8.06 20.30
CA GLY A 638 -23.45 8.16 21.04
C GLY A 638 -24.67 7.61 20.29
N MET A 639 -24.50 7.21 19.03
CA MET A 639 -25.58 6.58 18.28
C MET A 639 -25.88 5.17 18.83
N TYR A 640 -27.15 4.78 18.83
CA TYR A 640 -27.60 3.44 19.26
C TYR A 640 -27.15 3.03 20.69
N GLY A 641 -27.03 4.00 21.60
CA GLY A 641 -26.74 3.74 23.01
C GLY A 641 -25.29 3.99 23.42
N GLY A 642 -24.39 4.32 22.49
CA GLY A 642 -23.04 4.73 22.85
C GLY A 642 -22.13 3.60 23.32
N LYS A 643 -20.96 3.98 23.85
CA LYS A 643 -19.99 3.06 24.44
C LYS A 643 -20.64 2.18 25.52
N LYS A 644 -20.19 0.93 25.61
CA LYS A 644 -20.65 -0.12 26.55
C LYS A 644 -22.07 -0.68 26.33
N SER A 645 -22.85 -0.12 25.41
CA SER A 645 -24.14 -0.69 25.00
C SER A 645 -23.99 -2.06 24.32
N ASP A 646 -25.07 -2.83 24.20
CA ASP A 646 -25.04 -4.11 23.49
C ASP A 646 -24.77 -3.93 21.99
N ALA A 647 -25.27 -2.85 21.39
CA ALA A 647 -24.94 -2.48 20.02
C ALA A 647 -23.44 -2.18 19.85
N HIS A 648 -22.82 -1.51 20.84
CA HIS A 648 -21.39 -1.27 20.84
C HIS A 648 -20.59 -2.58 20.92
N LYS A 649 -20.95 -3.50 21.82
CA LYS A 649 -20.29 -4.82 21.91
C LYS A 649 -20.41 -5.61 20.60
N ALA A 650 -21.57 -5.57 19.96
CA ALA A 650 -21.78 -6.18 18.65
C ALA A 650 -20.90 -5.55 17.56
N ALA A 651 -20.76 -4.22 17.56
CA ALA A 651 -19.91 -3.52 16.62
C ALA A 651 -18.41 -3.80 16.84
N VAL A 652 -17.95 -3.90 18.09
CA VAL A 652 -16.58 -4.32 18.43
C VAL A 652 -16.30 -5.74 17.92
N THR A 653 -17.28 -6.65 17.98
CA THR A 653 -17.13 -7.99 17.38
C THR A 653 -16.98 -7.93 15.86
N GLY A 654 -17.75 -7.05 15.19
CA GLY A 654 -17.59 -6.82 13.76
C GLY A 654 -16.21 -6.29 13.39
N ASP A 655 -15.73 -5.31 14.15
CA ASP A 655 -14.42 -4.70 13.93
C ASP A 655 -13.26 -5.67 14.14
N THR A 656 -13.28 -6.45 15.23
CA THR A 656 -12.26 -7.48 15.49
C THR A 656 -12.23 -8.61 14.46
N VAL A 657 -13.35 -8.88 13.77
CA VAL A 657 -13.37 -9.72 12.57
C VAL A 657 -12.81 -8.98 11.34
N GLY A 658 -13.11 -7.68 11.24
CA GLY A 658 -12.66 -6.77 10.19
C GLY A 658 -11.17 -6.42 10.21
N ASP A 659 -10.51 -6.50 11.36
CA ASP A 659 -9.09 -6.17 11.55
C ASP A 659 -8.13 -7.04 10.72
N PRO A 660 -8.11 -8.38 10.87
CA PRO A 660 -7.31 -9.22 9.99
C PRO A 660 -7.73 -9.10 8.51
N TYR A 661 -8.99 -8.71 8.27
CA TYR A 661 -9.53 -8.45 6.93
C TYR A 661 -8.86 -7.21 6.29
N LYS A 662 -8.88 -6.05 6.96
CA LYS A 662 -8.48 -4.75 6.39
C LYS A 662 -7.00 -4.40 6.54
N ASP A 663 -6.28 -5.05 7.45
CA ASP A 663 -4.90 -4.69 7.79
C ASP A 663 -3.88 -5.81 7.55
N THR A 664 -4.34 -7.05 7.32
CA THR A 664 -3.46 -8.17 6.98
C THR A 664 -3.83 -8.79 5.65
N ALA A 665 -4.96 -9.50 5.57
CA ALA A 665 -5.32 -10.32 4.42
C ALA A 665 -5.61 -9.48 3.16
N GLY A 666 -6.49 -8.48 3.27
CA GLY A 666 -6.90 -7.62 2.15
C GLY A 666 -5.72 -6.89 1.50
N PRO A 667 -4.95 -6.07 2.26
CA PRO A 667 -3.80 -5.37 1.70
C PRO A 667 -2.70 -6.30 1.18
N ALA A 668 -2.46 -7.44 1.83
CA ALA A 668 -1.42 -8.37 1.39
C ALA A 668 -1.75 -9.12 0.08
N MET A 669 -3.01 -9.10 -0.39
CA MET A 669 -3.37 -9.57 -1.73
C MET A 669 -2.68 -8.74 -2.81
N ASN A 670 -2.51 -7.45 -2.57
CA ASN A 670 -1.92 -6.53 -3.53
C ASN A 670 -0.50 -6.98 -3.96
N PRO A 671 0.48 -7.10 -3.05
CA PRO A 671 1.81 -7.57 -3.41
C PRO A 671 1.81 -9.05 -3.84
N MET A 672 0.88 -9.89 -3.36
CA MET A 672 0.72 -11.27 -3.82
C MET A 672 0.43 -11.33 -5.33
N ILE A 673 -0.52 -10.55 -5.84
CA ILE A 673 -0.87 -10.49 -7.27
C ILE A 673 0.35 -10.08 -8.11
N LYS A 674 1.09 -9.05 -7.65
CA LYS A 674 2.26 -8.53 -8.38
C LYS A 674 3.44 -9.51 -8.36
N VAL A 675 3.75 -10.12 -7.22
CA VAL A 675 4.84 -11.13 -7.13
C VAL A 675 4.60 -12.28 -8.09
N VAL A 676 3.39 -12.84 -8.12
CA VAL A 676 3.08 -13.97 -9.01
C VAL A 676 3.35 -13.61 -10.48
N ASN A 677 2.94 -12.40 -10.90
CA ASN A 677 3.15 -11.90 -12.27
C ASN A 677 4.64 -11.63 -12.57
N ILE A 678 5.36 -11.00 -11.65
CA ILE A 678 6.78 -10.68 -11.85
C ILE A 678 7.63 -11.94 -11.86
N VAL A 679 7.38 -12.89 -10.97
CA VAL A 679 8.12 -14.16 -10.95
C VAL A 679 7.89 -14.91 -12.26
N ALA A 680 6.65 -14.93 -12.78
CA ALA A 680 6.35 -15.53 -14.07
C ALA A 680 7.14 -14.88 -15.23
N LEU A 681 7.26 -13.53 -15.24
CA LEU A 681 8.10 -12.81 -16.20
C LEU A 681 9.60 -13.11 -16.03
N LEU A 682 10.06 -13.19 -14.78
CA LEU A 682 11.46 -13.41 -14.46
C LEU A 682 11.93 -14.79 -14.93
N ILE A 683 11.08 -15.82 -14.86
CA ILE A 683 11.44 -17.19 -15.25
C ILE A 683 11.20 -17.51 -16.73
N VAL A 684 10.72 -16.56 -17.55
CA VAL A 684 10.51 -16.80 -19.00
C VAL A 684 11.73 -17.46 -19.68
N PRO A 685 12.99 -17.01 -19.44
CA PRO A 685 14.16 -17.66 -20.04
C PRO A 685 14.40 -19.12 -19.61
N LEU A 686 13.75 -19.59 -18.54
CA LEU A 686 13.82 -20.98 -18.07
C LEU A 686 12.71 -21.87 -18.64
N LEU A 687 11.72 -21.27 -19.31
CA LEU A 687 10.54 -21.96 -19.86
C LEU A 687 10.58 -22.11 -21.39
N VAL A 688 11.70 -21.76 -22.02
CA VAL A 688 11.92 -21.72 -23.47
C VAL A 688 12.84 -22.82 -23.96
#